data_AF-A0A3R6N793-F1
#
_entry.id   AF-A0A3R6N793-F1
#
_cell.length_a   1.000
_cell.length_b   1.000
_cell.length_c   1.000
_cell.angle_alpha   90.00
_cell.angle_beta   90.00
_cell.angle_gamma   90.00
#
_symmetry.space_group_name_H-M   'P 1'
#
loop_
_entity.id
_entity.type
_entity.pdbx_description
1 polymer ?
#
loop_
_entity_poly.entity_id
_entity_poly.type
_entity_poly.pdbx_seq_one_letter_code
_entity_poly.pdbx_strand_id
1 'polypeptide(L)'
;MKIKANNANSPIWKDVYSHSMLPEPLQPLYEMATNLWWVWNHEGAKLFGKIDPELWASTEGNPVLLLQSLSYKRIEEILADNVLMAEIKATYSIFKDYVNVKPDKTKPSVAYFSMEYGLTNVLKIYSGGLGVLAGDYLKEASDSNIDLTAVGFLYRYGYFTQSLSMDGQQIANYEPQNFNALPLTQVMQANGEPMVLEVPYPGRTVYAHIWKVSVGRVPLYLMDTDIPQNSEWDRSITHQLYGGDWENRMKQEYLLGIGGILMLNKLGIKKQIYHCNEGHAALINAQRLVDFIQNDGLTFNQALEVVRASALYTVHTPVPAGHDYFDEGLFGRYMGEFPGKLGISWQEFIDMGRENPGSNEKFSMSVFALNTCQEANGVSWLHGKVSQRMFAPVWKGYFPDELHVGYVTNGVHMPTWASTEWKRFFAEHFDKKFFKDQSNKKYWEAIQNVPDDEIWEIRKRLKNKLFEYIKNQYKSNWLKNQGDPAKVVSILDKINPNALIIGFGRRFATYKRAHLLFTDLDRLAKIVNNEKYPIQFVFTGKAHPADGGGQGLIKHIVEISRRPEFLGKIIFLENYDMRLARHLIAGVDVWLNTPTRPLEASGTSGEKAEMNGVLNFSVLDGWWYEGYKEGAGWALTDKRTYENQQYQDQLDAATIYHTLETQIIPTYYAKNSKGYSPEWIQYIKNSMSEIAPDYTMKRMLDDYISRFYDKLATRSAHLRENDFAEAKSLAAWKEEVVEHWDSFQVESFTSSQDLSIDGPVVGKEYTFNLVIDRHELQGMLGVDMVVTKENSDTHQLELLYVEHFKLKKEEGSKLFFELKTNPSEAGLHKIGFRVYPVNKELPHRMDFAYVRWIQL
;
A
#
# COMPACT_ATOMS: atom_id res chain seq x y z
N MET A 1 -70.68 -6.40 -7.36
CA MET A 1 -69.24 -6.53 -7.68
C MET A 1 -68.82 -5.28 -8.43
N LYS A 2 -67.90 -4.45 -7.91
CA LYS A 2 -67.42 -3.26 -8.62
C LYS A 2 -66.23 -3.67 -9.51
N ILE A 3 -66.38 -3.54 -10.82
CA ILE A 3 -65.30 -3.78 -11.79
C ILE A 3 -64.30 -2.63 -11.67
N LYS A 4 -63.02 -2.95 -11.44
CA LYS A 4 -61.96 -1.93 -11.43
C LYS A 4 -61.74 -1.43 -12.85
N ALA A 5 -61.71 -0.11 -13.04
CA ALA A 5 -61.52 0.52 -14.35
C ALA A 5 -60.13 0.25 -14.97
N ASN A 6 -59.14 -0.13 -14.16
CA ASN A 6 -57.83 -0.59 -14.59
C ASN A 6 -57.29 -1.63 -13.57
N ASN A 7 -56.74 -2.74 -14.06
CA ASN A 7 -56.17 -3.82 -13.26
C ASN A 7 -55.01 -4.47 -14.05
N ALA A 8 -53.90 -3.74 -14.19
CA ALA A 8 -52.65 -4.24 -14.75
C ALA A 8 -51.56 -4.27 -13.66
N ASN A 9 -50.69 -5.27 -13.70
CA ASN A 9 -49.45 -5.28 -12.94
C ASN A 9 -48.40 -4.39 -13.63
N SER A 10 -47.41 -3.91 -12.88
CA SER A 10 -46.26 -3.24 -13.47
C SER A 10 -45.46 -4.25 -14.31
N PRO A 11 -45.03 -3.91 -15.54
CA PRO A 11 -44.11 -4.75 -16.29
C PRO A 11 -42.81 -4.91 -15.51
N ILE A 12 -42.38 -6.16 -15.32
CA ILE A 12 -41.01 -6.48 -14.87
C ILE A 12 -40.16 -6.48 -16.13
N TRP A 13 -39.53 -5.35 -16.42
CA TRP A 13 -38.57 -5.24 -17.51
C TRP A 13 -37.35 -6.10 -17.17
N LYS A 14 -36.95 -6.97 -18.09
CA LYS A 14 -35.65 -7.64 -18.05
C LYS A 14 -34.76 -6.94 -19.04
N ASP A 15 -33.60 -6.46 -18.58
CA ASP A 15 -32.55 -6.04 -19.50
C ASP A 15 -32.05 -7.28 -20.24
N VAL A 16 -32.26 -7.30 -21.57
CA VAL A 16 -31.77 -8.37 -22.45
C VAL A 16 -30.62 -7.81 -23.27
N TYR A 17 -29.40 -8.30 -23.01
CA TYR A 17 -28.21 -7.94 -23.77
C TYR A 17 -27.96 -8.99 -24.87
N SER A 18 -28.05 -8.60 -26.13
CA SER A 18 -27.53 -9.40 -27.24
C SER A 18 -26.03 -9.18 -27.35
N HIS A 19 -25.22 -10.23 -27.13
CA HIS A 19 -23.78 -10.18 -27.36
C HIS A 19 -23.44 -10.87 -28.68
N SER A 20 -22.42 -10.36 -29.38
CA SER A 20 -21.81 -11.10 -30.47
C SER A 20 -21.05 -12.29 -29.89
N MET A 21 -21.44 -13.52 -30.23
CA MET A 21 -20.56 -14.66 -30.01
C MET A 21 -19.38 -14.51 -30.96
N LEU A 22 -18.19 -14.26 -30.41
CA LEU A 22 -16.98 -14.26 -31.21
C LEU A 22 -16.83 -15.64 -31.88
N PRO A 23 -16.61 -15.70 -33.19
CA PRO A 23 -16.37 -16.97 -33.87
C PRO A 23 -15.09 -17.63 -33.32
N GLU A 24 -15.00 -18.95 -33.45
CA GLU A 24 -13.90 -19.75 -32.88
C GLU A 24 -12.49 -19.19 -33.17
N PRO A 25 -12.17 -18.69 -34.38
CA PRO A 25 -10.86 -18.09 -34.67
C PRO A 25 -10.52 -16.83 -33.86
N LEU A 26 -11.52 -16.15 -33.28
CA LEU A 26 -11.36 -14.92 -32.48
C LEU A 26 -11.51 -15.15 -30.97
N GLN A 27 -11.79 -16.38 -30.52
CA GLN A 27 -11.80 -16.74 -29.10
C GLN A 27 -10.49 -16.38 -28.34
N PRO A 28 -9.29 -16.46 -28.95
CA PRO A 28 -8.06 -15.96 -28.34
C PRO A 28 -8.14 -14.51 -27.82
N LEU A 29 -8.88 -13.64 -28.50
CA LEU A 29 -9.07 -12.26 -28.07
C LEU A 29 -9.86 -12.16 -26.77
N TYR A 30 -10.85 -13.03 -26.56
CA TYR A 30 -11.66 -13.05 -25.36
C TYR A 30 -10.85 -13.51 -24.14
N GLU A 31 -10.04 -14.57 -24.29
CA GLU A 31 -9.14 -15.04 -23.22
C GLU A 31 -8.12 -13.96 -22.83
N MET A 32 -7.54 -13.27 -23.82
CA MET A 32 -6.65 -12.14 -23.54
C MET A 32 -7.40 -10.95 -22.92
N ALA A 33 -8.62 -10.62 -23.37
CA ALA A 33 -9.37 -9.47 -22.86
C ALA A 33 -9.76 -9.63 -21.38
N THR A 34 -10.05 -10.86 -20.96
CA THR A 34 -10.45 -11.21 -19.58
C THR A 34 -9.27 -11.47 -18.64
N ASN A 35 -8.03 -11.38 -19.14
CA ASN A 35 -6.81 -11.44 -18.34
C ASN A 35 -6.07 -10.11 -18.40
N LEU A 36 -5.80 -9.47 -17.26
CA LEU A 36 -5.22 -8.13 -17.22
C LEU A 36 -3.77 -8.02 -17.70
N TRP A 37 -3.13 -9.11 -18.14
CA TRP A 37 -1.78 -9.09 -18.73
C TRP A 37 -1.57 -7.98 -19.78
N TRP A 38 -2.59 -7.67 -20.60
CA TRP A 38 -2.53 -6.59 -21.58
C TRP A 38 -2.31 -5.19 -20.97
N VAL A 39 -2.57 -4.99 -19.69
CA VAL A 39 -2.45 -3.68 -19.01
C VAL A 39 -0.99 -3.21 -18.94
N TRP A 40 -0.05 -4.14 -18.73
CA TRP A 40 1.40 -3.84 -18.68
C TRP A 40 2.17 -4.40 -19.90
N ASN A 41 1.56 -5.30 -20.68
CA ASN A 41 2.14 -5.77 -21.93
C ASN A 41 1.78 -4.88 -23.13
N HIS A 42 2.80 -4.34 -23.81
CA HIS A 42 2.61 -3.43 -24.94
C HIS A 42 1.92 -4.08 -26.15
N GLU A 43 2.32 -5.30 -26.53
CA GLU A 43 1.76 -5.95 -27.72
C GLU A 43 0.29 -6.32 -27.50
N GLY A 44 -0.07 -6.73 -26.28
CA GLY A 44 -1.47 -6.94 -25.89
C GLY A 44 -2.32 -5.69 -26.03
N ALA A 45 -1.93 -4.57 -25.41
CA ALA A 45 -2.68 -3.32 -25.50
C ALA A 45 -2.77 -2.76 -26.94
N LYS A 46 -1.66 -2.84 -27.69
CA LYS A 46 -1.58 -2.38 -29.08
C LYS A 46 -2.51 -3.18 -29.99
N LEU A 47 -2.62 -4.49 -29.78
CA LEU A 47 -3.52 -5.34 -30.56
C LEU A 47 -4.97 -4.87 -30.44
N PHE A 48 -5.48 -4.66 -29.23
CA PHE A 48 -6.86 -4.21 -29.04
C PHE A 48 -7.13 -2.84 -29.68
N GLY A 49 -6.17 -1.91 -29.60
CA GLY A 49 -6.28 -0.62 -30.27
C GLY A 49 -6.30 -0.69 -31.80
N LYS A 50 -5.77 -1.76 -32.41
CA LYS A 50 -5.83 -2.01 -33.86
C LYS A 50 -7.12 -2.67 -34.33
N ILE A 51 -7.76 -3.46 -33.47
CA ILE A 51 -9.01 -4.17 -33.81
C ILE A 51 -10.07 -3.17 -34.25
N ASP A 52 -10.27 -2.12 -33.46
CA ASP A 52 -11.15 -1.01 -33.81
C ASP A 52 -10.71 0.24 -33.02
N PRO A 53 -10.03 1.21 -33.64
CA PRO A 53 -9.50 2.39 -32.94
C PRO A 53 -10.58 3.29 -32.33
N GLU A 54 -11.74 3.39 -32.97
CA GLU A 54 -12.84 4.25 -32.52
C GLU A 54 -13.55 3.61 -31.32
N LEU A 55 -13.83 2.30 -31.39
CA LEU A 55 -14.35 1.56 -30.24
C LEU A 55 -13.36 1.56 -29.08
N TRP A 56 -12.07 1.35 -29.33
CA TRP A 56 -11.05 1.39 -28.28
C TRP A 56 -11.02 2.73 -27.53
N ALA A 57 -11.17 3.85 -28.25
CA ALA A 57 -11.25 5.17 -27.65
C ALA A 57 -12.54 5.38 -26.85
N SER A 58 -13.70 4.99 -27.41
CA SER A 58 -15.01 5.17 -26.79
C SER A 58 -15.29 4.24 -25.61
N THR A 59 -14.66 3.07 -25.55
CA THR A 59 -14.71 2.16 -24.40
C THR A 59 -13.63 2.45 -23.35
N GLU A 60 -12.91 3.57 -23.49
CA GLU A 60 -11.83 4.00 -22.61
C GLU A 60 -10.73 2.94 -22.42
N GLY A 61 -10.46 2.16 -23.47
CA GLY A 61 -9.47 1.08 -23.45
C GLY A 61 -9.94 -0.19 -22.74
N ASN A 62 -11.25 -0.43 -22.66
CA ASN A 62 -11.80 -1.69 -22.17
C ASN A 62 -11.92 -2.71 -23.31
N PRO A 63 -11.07 -3.77 -23.34
CA PRO A 63 -11.10 -4.76 -24.41
C PRO A 63 -12.35 -5.65 -24.37
N VAL A 64 -12.90 -5.93 -23.19
CA VAL A 64 -14.14 -6.74 -23.08
C VAL A 64 -15.31 -5.99 -23.71
N LEU A 65 -15.49 -4.73 -23.34
CA LEU A 65 -16.55 -3.90 -23.92
C LEU A 65 -16.34 -3.65 -25.42
N LEU A 66 -15.08 -3.49 -25.86
CA LEU A 66 -14.76 -3.39 -27.29
C LEU A 66 -15.25 -4.62 -28.04
N LEU A 67 -14.89 -5.82 -27.59
CA LEU A 67 -15.27 -7.08 -28.24
C LEU A 67 -16.78 -7.29 -28.25
N GLN A 68 -17.47 -6.94 -27.16
CA GLN A 68 -18.93 -6.99 -27.08
C GLN A 68 -19.62 -6.01 -28.02
N SER A 69 -18.96 -4.91 -28.38
CA SER A 69 -19.49 -3.84 -29.23
C SER A 69 -19.13 -4.02 -30.72
N LEU A 70 -18.38 -5.06 -31.08
CA LEU A 70 -18.03 -5.33 -32.48
C LEU A 70 -19.27 -5.67 -33.31
N SER A 71 -19.43 -4.96 -34.42
CA SER A 71 -20.45 -5.31 -35.41
C SER A 71 -20.08 -6.62 -36.14
N TYR A 72 -21.10 -7.36 -36.61
CA TYR A 72 -20.88 -8.57 -37.41
C TYR A 72 -20.00 -8.30 -38.63
N LYS A 73 -20.25 -7.20 -39.34
CA LYS A 73 -19.43 -6.76 -40.47
C LYS A 73 -17.96 -6.60 -40.08
N ARG A 74 -17.68 -5.97 -38.93
CA ARG A 74 -16.30 -5.77 -38.47
C ARG A 74 -15.61 -7.09 -38.14
N ILE A 75 -16.35 -8.06 -37.60
CA ILE A 75 -15.85 -9.42 -37.34
C ILE A 75 -15.47 -10.11 -38.65
N GLU A 76 -16.30 -10.03 -39.69
CA GLU A 76 -15.98 -10.59 -41.01
C GLU A 76 -14.75 -9.93 -41.64
N GLU A 77 -14.61 -8.61 -41.52
CA GLU A 77 -13.42 -7.88 -41.98
C GLU A 77 -12.15 -8.34 -41.26
N ILE A 78 -12.20 -8.55 -39.94
CA ILE A 78 -11.07 -9.05 -39.16
C ILE A 78 -10.69 -10.47 -39.63
N LEU A 79 -11.68 -11.35 -39.83
CA LEU A 79 -11.45 -12.71 -40.30
C LEU A 79 -10.83 -12.77 -41.70
N ALA A 80 -11.17 -11.80 -42.57
CA ALA A 80 -10.60 -11.70 -43.91
C ALA A 80 -9.20 -11.05 -43.93
N ASP A 81 -8.80 -10.35 -42.87
CA ASP A 81 -7.49 -9.71 -42.76
C ASP A 81 -6.42 -10.69 -42.24
N ASN A 82 -5.69 -11.30 -43.19
CA ASN A 82 -4.60 -12.23 -42.89
C ASN A 82 -3.48 -11.62 -42.04
N VAL A 83 -3.22 -10.32 -42.15
CA VAL A 83 -2.16 -9.65 -41.39
C VAL A 83 -2.59 -9.50 -39.95
N LEU A 84 -3.80 -8.98 -39.71
CA LEU A 84 -4.34 -8.84 -38.36
C LEU A 84 -4.51 -10.20 -37.67
N MET A 85 -4.99 -11.23 -38.39
CA MET A 85 -5.10 -12.58 -37.85
C MET A 85 -3.75 -13.20 -37.48
N ALA A 86 -2.68 -12.91 -38.24
CA ALA A 86 -1.33 -13.33 -37.87
C ALA A 86 -0.83 -12.61 -36.61
N GLU A 87 -1.08 -11.30 -36.48
CA GLU A 87 -0.77 -10.53 -35.27
C GLU A 87 -1.51 -11.09 -34.04
N ILE A 88 -2.82 -11.38 -34.17
CA ILE A 88 -3.62 -11.99 -33.09
C ILE A 88 -2.99 -13.29 -32.61
N LYS A 89 -2.62 -14.19 -33.54
CA LYS A 89 -1.98 -15.47 -33.22
C LYS A 89 -0.63 -15.29 -32.54
N ALA A 90 0.20 -14.36 -33.02
CA ALA A 90 1.51 -14.09 -32.45
C ALA A 90 1.39 -13.54 -31.02
N THR A 91 0.53 -12.55 -30.79
CA THR A 91 0.29 -11.98 -29.46
C THR A 91 -0.30 -13.02 -28.51
N TYR A 92 -1.22 -13.86 -28.99
CA TYR A 92 -1.77 -14.94 -28.19
C TYR A 92 -0.72 -15.99 -27.81
N SER A 93 0.21 -16.33 -28.71
CA SER A 93 1.34 -17.22 -28.38
C SER A 93 2.18 -16.64 -27.24
N ILE A 94 2.54 -15.36 -27.30
CA ILE A 94 3.29 -14.67 -26.22
C ILE A 94 2.49 -14.72 -24.90
N PHE A 95 1.19 -14.47 -24.96
CA PHE A 95 0.31 -14.57 -23.80
C PHE A 95 0.31 -15.98 -23.20
N LYS A 96 0.18 -17.03 -24.02
CA LYS A 96 0.19 -18.43 -23.55
C LYS A 96 1.56 -18.84 -23.00
N ASP A 97 2.64 -18.43 -23.63
CA ASP A 97 4.01 -18.64 -23.12
C ASP A 97 4.19 -17.99 -21.76
N TYR A 98 3.55 -16.84 -21.53
CA TYR A 98 3.53 -16.19 -20.23
C TYR A 98 2.66 -16.95 -19.23
N VAL A 99 1.36 -17.16 -19.47
CA VAL A 99 0.42 -17.68 -18.45
C VAL A 99 0.60 -19.17 -18.12
N ASN A 100 1.20 -19.96 -19.03
CA ASN A 100 1.36 -21.39 -18.82
C ASN A 100 2.60 -21.77 -17.98
N VAL A 101 3.40 -20.78 -17.55
CA VAL A 101 4.50 -21.02 -16.61
C VAL A 101 3.92 -21.44 -15.25
N LYS A 102 4.39 -22.58 -14.72
CA LYS A 102 3.94 -23.09 -13.42
C LYS A 102 4.58 -22.30 -12.28
N PRO A 103 3.86 -22.03 -11.17
CA PRO A 103 4.41 -21.28 -10.04
C PRO A 103 5.72 -21.86 -9.50
N ASP A 104 6.61 -20.99 -9.04
CA ASP A 104 7.87 -21.38 -8.41
C ASP A 104 7.61 -21.98 -7.00
N LYS A 105 7.72 -23.30 -6.90
CA LYS A 105 7.51 -24.03 -5.63
C LYS A 105 8.61 -23.82 -4.59
N THR A 106 9.74 -23.20 -4.96
CA THR A 106 10.80 -22.86 -4.00
C THR A 106 10.47 -21.63 -3.18
N LYS A 107 9.45 -20.85 -3.60
CA LYS A 107 8.97 -19.67 -2.90
C LYS A 107 7.68 -19.96 -2.14
N PRO A 108 7.48 -19.36 -0.95
CA PRO A 108 6.25 -19.52 -0.20
C PRO A 108 5.02 -19.05 -0.98
N SER A 109 3.94 -19.83 -0.90
CA SER A 109 2.63 -19.43 -1.42
C SER A 109 1.92 -18.45 -0.48
N VAL A 110 1.25 -17.43 -1.04
CA VAL A 110 0.71 -16.29 -0.28
C VAL A 110 -0.78 -16.07 -0.56
N ALA A 111 -1.57 -15.84 0.50
CA ALA A 111 -2.90 -15.26 0.42
C ALA A 111 -2.84 -13.78 0.84
N TYR A 112 -3.13 -12.86 -0.08
CA TYR A 112 -2.99 -11.42 0.13
C TYR A 112 -4.36 -10.73 0.15
N PHE A 113 -4.71 -10.11 1.28
CA PHE A 113 -6.04 -9.53 1.48
C PHE A 113 -5.95 -8.01 1.52
N SER A 114 -6.78 -7.34 0.73
CA SER A 114 -6.88 -5.88 0.75
C SER A 114 -8.30 -5.40 0.40
N MET A 115 -8.64 -4.21 0.88
CA MET A 115 -9.87 -3.51 0.51
C MET A 115 -9.81 -2.96 -0.92
N GLU A 116 -8.61 -2.68 -1.45
CA GLU A 116 -8.47 -2.04 -2.76
C GLU A 116 -7.35 -2.61 -3.63
N TYR A 117 -7.58 -2.59 -4.96
CA TYR A 117 -6.64 -3.06 -5.98
C TYR A 117 -6.62 -2.14 -7.22
N GLY A 118 -5.58 -1.33 -7.34
CA GLY A 118 -5.35 -0.41 -8.46
C GLY A 118 -4.69 -1.11 -9.65
N LEU A 119 -5.49 -1.85 -10.42
CA LEU A 119 -5.00 -2.67 -11.53
C LEU A 119 -5.03 -1.94 -12.87
N THR A 120 -6.16 -1.31 -13.19
CA THR A 120 -6.44 -0.61 -14.46
C THR A 120 -7.53 0.45 -14.24
N ASN A 121 -7.65 1.43 -15.13
CA ASN A 121 -8.73 2.43 -15.10
C ASN A 121 -10.13 1.81 -15.30
N VAL A 122 -10.20 0.64 -15.93
CA VAL A 122 -11.46 -0.07 -16.23
C VAL A 122 -12.09 -0.68 -14.97
N LEU A 123 -11.29 -1.08 -13.97
CA LEU A 123 -11.77 -1.69 -12.74
C LEU A 123 -11.76 -0.65 -11.62
N LYS A 124 -12.95 -0.17 -11.24
CA LYS A 124 -13.10 0.86 -10.20
C LYS A 124 -13.07 0.25 -8.78
N ILE A 125 -12.01 -0.48 -8.44
CA ILE A 125 -11.85 -1.15 -7.12
C ILE A 125 -10.69 -0.57 -6.30
N TYR A 126 -10.35 0.69 -6.53
CA TYR A 126 -9.30 1.40 -5.77
C TYR A 126 -9.63 2.89 -5.61
N SER A 127 -8.99 3.52 -4.61
CA SER A 127 -9.12 4.94 -4.32
C SER A 127 -7.78 5.69 -4.34
N GLY A 128 -6.69 5.04 -3.95
CA GLY A 128 -5.43 5.72 -3.70
C GLY A 128 -4.17 4.87 -3.79
N GLY A 129 -3.14 5.30 -3.04
CA GLY A 129 -1.79 4.73 -3.11
C GLY A 129 -1.71 3.28 -2.62
N LEU A 130 -2.48 2.91 -1.60
CA LEU A 130 -2.53 1.55 -1.05
C LEU A 130 -3.02 0.55 -2.11
N GLY A 131 -4.11 0.88 -2.80
CA GLY A 131 -4.68 0.04 -3.84
C GLY A 131 -3.74 -0.06 -5.04
N VAL A 132 -3.15 1.06 -5.48
CA VAL A 132 -2.16 1.01 -6.58
C VAL A 132 -0.95 0.15 -6.21
N LEU A 133 -0.47 0.21 -4.97
CA LEU A 133 0.59 -0.66 -4.47
C LEU A 133 0.17 -2.14 -4.51
N ALA A 134 -1.02 -2.46 -3.99
CA ALA A 134 -1.57 -3.82 -4.04
C ALA A 134 -1.70 -4.34 -5.48
N GLY A 135 -2.14 -3.48 -6.41
CA GLY A 135 -2.25 -3.82 -7.83
C GLY A 135 -0.88 -4.06 -8.48
N ASP A 136 0.11 -3.22 -8.21
CA ASP A 136 1.47 -3.41 -8.70
C ASP A 136 2.13 -4.67 -8.09
N TYR A 137 1.87 -4.94 -6.82
CA TYR A 137 2.35 -6.13 -6.13
C TYR A 137 1.84 -7.41 -6.79
N LEU A 138 0.56 -7.45 -7.18
CA LEU A 138 -0.01 -8.61 -7.88
C LEU A 138 0.59 -8.80 -9.28
N LYS A 139 0.86 -7.70 -9.99
CA LYS A 139 1.49 -7.74 -11.32
C LYS A 139 2.92 -8.27 -11.24
N GLU A 140 3.69 -7.81 -10.27
CA GLU A 140 5.05 -8.30 -10.05
C GLU A 140 5.05 -9.76 -9.56
N ALA A 141 4.16 -10.13 -8.64
CA ALA A 141 4.01 -11.53 -8.22
C ALA A 141 3.68 -12.43 -9.43
N SER A 142 2.87 -11.93 -10.36
CA SER A 142 2.60 -12.59 -11.63
C SER A 142 3.86 -12.68 -12.50
N ASP A 143 4.59 -11.60 -12.72
CA ASP A 143 5.81 -11.57 -13.56
C ASP A 143 6.93 -12.47 -12.98
N SER A 144 7.12 -12.42 -11.67
CA SER A 144 8.04 -13.25 -10.87
C SER A 144 7.53 -14.67 -10.59
N ASN A 145 6.33 -15.02 -11.08
CA ASN A 145 5.77 -16.37 -11.04
C ASN A 145 5.63 -16.95 -9.61
N ILE A 146 5.22 -16.10 -8.66
CA ILE A 146 4.93 -16.46 -7.27
C ILE A 146 3.52 -17.04 -7.16
N ASP A 147 3.35 -18.09 -6.35
CA ASP A 147 2.04 -18.67 -6.06
C ASP A 147 1.22 -17.79 -5.10
N LEU A 148 0.73 -16.66 -5.60
CA LEU A 148 -0.07 -15.69 -4.85
C LEU A 148 -1.55 -15.78 -5.23
N THR A 149 -2.44 -15.69 -4.24
CA THR A 149 -3.87 -15.50 -4.44
C THR A 149 -4.32 -14.28 -3.65
N ALA A 150 -5.12 -13.41 -4.28
CA ALA A 150 -5.59 -12.19 -3.64
C ALA A 150 -7.10 -12.22 -3.37
N VAL A 151 -7.54 -11.49 -2.34
CA VAL A 151 -8.93 -11.43 -1.89
C VAL A 151 -9.34 -9.98 -1.61
N GLY A 152 -10.49 -9.56 -2.16
CA GLY A 152 -11.06 -8.23 -1.94
C GLY A 152 -12.53 -8.13 -2.34
N PHE A 153 -12.94 -6.94 -2.78
CA PHE A 153 -14.33 -6.63 -3.12
C PHE A 153 -14.53 -6.19 -4.56
N LEU A 154 -15.68 -6.57 -5.13
CA LEU A 154 -16.17 -5.98 -6.37
C LEU A 154 -17.19 -4.90 -6.02
N TYR A 155 -16.75 -3.65 -6.07
CA TYR A 155 -17.59 -2.53 -5.67
C TYR A 155 -18.59 -2.12 -6.76
N ARG A 156 -19.87 -1.96 -6.43
CA ARG A 156 -20.90 -1.53 -7.39
C ARG A 156 -20.59 -0.16 -7.98
N TYR A 157 -20.17 0.80 -7.16
CA TYR A 157 -19.92 2.20 -7.56
C TYR A 157 -18.44 2.60 -7.51
N GLY A 158 -17.58 1.72 -6.98
CA GLY A 158 -16.16 2.01 -6.76
C GLY A 158 -15.94 3.11 -5.71
N TYR A 159 -14.98 4.00 -5.97
CA TYR A 159 -14.77 5.20 -5.15
C TYR A 159 -15.71 6.33 -5.63
N PHE A 160 -15.28 7.20 -6.55
CA PHE A 160 -16.16 8.11 -7.28
C PHE A 160 -15.45 8.73 -8.49
N THR A 161 -16.24 9.18 -9.47
CA THR A 161 -15.78 10.04 -10.57
C THR A 161 -15.86 11.49 -10.11
N GLN A 162 -14.73 12.21 -10.17
CA GLN A 162 -14.66 13.61 -9.75
C GLN A 162 -15.09 14.54 -10.89
N SER A 163 -15.89 15.54 -10.58
CA SER A 163 -16.07 16.73 -11.44
C SER A 163 -15.94 18.00 -10.60
N LEU A 164 -15.69 19.14 -11.25
CA LEU A 164 -15.69 20.45 -10.58
C LEU A 164 -16.93 21.27 -10.94
N SER A 165 -17.48 21.95 -9.95
CA SER A 165 -18.53 22.97 -10.15
C SER A 165 -17.97 24.24 -10.81
N MET A 166 -18.88 25.15 -11.19
CA MET A 166 -18.50 26.46 -11.73
C MET A 166 -17.66 27.30 -10.75
N ASP A 167 -17.81 27.15 -9.44
CA ASP A 167 -17.00 27.81 -8.41
C ASP A 167 -15.76 27.00 -7.98
N GLY A 168 -15.48 25.85 -8.61
CA GLY A 168 -14.28 25.04 -8.34
C GLY A 168 -14.44 24.05 -7.19
N GLN A 169 -15.65 23.84 -6.68
CA GLN A 169 -15.95 22.83 -5.67
C GLN A 169 -15.94 21.42 -6.27
N GLN A 170 -15.39 20.47 -5.53
CA GLN A 170 -15.42 19.06 -5.91
C GLN A 170 -16.84 18.48 -5.80
N ILE A 171 -17.27 17.77 -6.85
CA ILE A 171 -18.49 16.96 -6.87
C ILE A 171 -18.09 15.49 -7.03
N ALA A 172 -18.65 14.62 -6.19
CA ALA A 172 -18.44 13.18 -6.24
C ALA A 172 -19.62 12.50 -6.94
N ASN A 173 -19.37 11.91 -8.11
CA ASN A 173 -20.38 11.21 -8.90
C ASN A 173 -20.20 9.70 -8.76
N TYR A 174 -21.28 8.99 -8.44
CA TYR A 174 -21.30 7.54 -8.25
C TYR A 174 -22.07 6.87 -9.40
N GLU A 175 -21.36 6.09 -10.21
CA GLU A 175 -21.91 5.42 -11.39
C GLU A 175 -21.82 3.90 -11.19
N PRO A 176 -22.94 3.17 -11.30
CA PRO A 176 -22.91 1.72 -11.15
C PRO A 176 -22.10 1.08 -12.29
N GLN A 177 -21.20 0.17 -11.95
CA GLN A 177 -20.43 -0.61 -12.91
C GLN A 177 -21.29 -1.74 -13.50
N ASN A 178 -21.20 -1.94 -14.82
CA ASN A 178 -21.72 -3.15 -15.46
C ASN A 178 -20.67 -4.27 -15.38
N PHE A 179 -20.82 -5.19 -14.42
CA PHE A 179 -19.85 -6.26 -14.19
C PHE A 179 -19.66 -7.19 -15.40
N ASN A 180 -20.67 -7.35 -16.26
CA ASN A 180 -20.57 -8.15 -17.48
C ASN A 180 -19.67 -7.52 -18.56
N ALA A 181 -19.37 -6.23 -18.45
CA ALA A 181 -18.48 -5.51 -19.35
C ALA A 181 -17.05 -5.40 -18.81
N LEU A 182 -16.76 -5.95 -17.62
CA LEU A 182 -15.45 -5.86 -16.98
C LEU A 182 -14.56 -7.08 -17.33
N PRO A 183 -13.22 -6.94 -17.28
CA PRO A 183 -12.27 -8.02 -17.49
C PRO A 183 -12.19 -8.97 -16.28
N LEU A 184 -13.31 -9.64 -15.99
CA LEU A 184 -13.48 -10.56 -14.88
C LEU A 184 -14.49 -11.65 -15.26
N THR A 185 -14.45 -12.76 -14.52
CA THR A 185 -15.30 -13.93 -14.76
C THR A 185 -16.02 -14.31 -13.47
N GLN A 186 -17.29 -14.70 -13.56
CA GLN A 186 -18.02 -15.19 -12.41
C GLN A 186 -17.57 -16.62 -12.10
N VAL A 187 -17.30 -16.92 -10.83
CA VAL A 187 -16.99 -18.28 -10.41
C VAL A 187 -18.30 -19.08 -10.42
N MET A 188 -18.31 -20.17 -11.18
CA MET A 188 -19.46 -21.06 -11.30
C MET A 188 -19.28 -22.31 -10.45
N GLN A 189 -20.38 -22.88 -10.00
CA GLN A 189 -20.45 -24.21 -9.40
C GLN A 189 -20.42 -25.29 -10.49
N ALA A 190 -20.25 -26.55 -10.09
CA ALA A 190 -20.22 -27.68 -11.02
C ALA A 190 -21.53 -27.88 -11.80
N ASN A 191 -22.67 -27.39 -11.27
CA ASN A 191 -23.98 -27.43 -11.93
C ASN A 191 -24.18 -26.30 -12.96
N GLY A 192 -23.21 -25.40 -13.13
CA GLY A 192 -23.28 -24.26 -14.06
C GLY A 192 -23.94 -23.01 -13.49
N GLU A 193 -24.40 -23.02 -12.24
CA GLU A 193 -24.93 -21.83 -11.56
C GLU A 193 -23.80 -21.00 -10.92
N PRO A 194 -24.00 -19.68 -10.75
CA PRO A 194 -23.08 -18.86 -9.97
C PRO A 194 -22.78 -19.42 -8.58
N MET A 195 -21.52 -19.37 -8.19
CA MET A 195 -21.14 -19.68 -6.82
C MET A 195 -21.68 -18.61 -5.87
N VAL A 196 -22.43 -19.06 -4.88
CA VAL A 196 -22.90 -18.24 -3.76
C VAL A 196 -22.09 -18.63 -2.53
N LEU A 197 -21.47 -17.67 -1.87
CA LEU A 197 -20.83 -17.82 -0.57
C LEU A 197 -21.81 -17.40 0.52
N GLU A 198 -21.98 -18.25 1.52
CA GLU A 198 -22.79 -17.99 2.71
C GLU A 198 -21.89 -17.52 3.85
N VAL A 199 -22.08 -16.28 4.31
CA VAL A 199 -21.31 -15.70 5.42
C VAL A 199 -22.25 -15.48 6.61
N PRO A 200 -21.99 -16.11 7.77
CA PRO A 200 -22.85 -15.97 8.93
C PRO A 200 -22.66 -14.58 9.55
N TYR A 201 -23.67 -13.73 9.47
CA TYR A 201 -23.74 -12.48 10.20
C TYR A 201 -24.66 -12.64 11.42
N PRO A 202 -24.62 -11.71 12.38
CA PRO A 202 -25.53 -11.73 13.52
C PRO A 202 -27.01 -11.76 13.07
N GLY A 203 -27.72 -12.81 13.46
CA GLY A 203 -29.14 -13.01 13.19
C GLY A 203 -29.53 -13.30 11.74
N ARG A 204 -28.57 -13.38 10.80
CA ARG A 204 -28.86 -13.65 9.38
C ARG A 204 -27.64 -14.14 8.60
N THR A 205 -27.86 -14.76 7.46
CA THR A 205 -26.78 -15.06 6.51
C THR A 205 -26.71 -13.97 5.46
N VAL A 206 -25.51 -13.44 5.21
CA VAL A 206 -25.22 -12.58 4.06
C VAL A 206 -24.63 -13.46 2.97
N TYR A 207 -25.15 -13.32 1.76
CA TYR A 207 -24.74 -14.10 0.61
C TYR A 207 -23.83 -13.27 -0.30
N ALA A 208 -22.81 -13.86 -0.91
CA ALA A 208 -21.96 -13.15 -1.87
C ALA A 208 -21.73 -13.97 -3.14
N HIS A 209 -21.82 -13.33 -4.31
CA HIS A 209 -21.25 -13.91 -5.52
C HIS A 209 -19.74 -13.75 -5.50
N ILE A 210 -19.05 -14.74 -6.08
CA ILE A 210 -17.60 -14.72 -6.22
C ILE A 210 -17.22 -14.44 -7.66
N TRP A 211 -16.39 -13.42 -7.85
CA TRP A 211 -15.83 -13.04 -9.15
C TRP A 211 -14.32 -13.24 -9.15
N LYS A 212 -13.75 -13.61 -10.28
CA LYS A 212 -12.31 -13.80 -10.49
C LYS A 212 -11.79 -12.82 -11.52
N VAL A 213 -10.80 -12.04 -11.13
CA VAL A 213 -9.92 -11.26 -12.00
C VAL A 213 -8.62 -12.03 -12.18
N SER A 214 -8.21 -12.28 -13.43
CA SER A 214 -6.89 -12.88 -13.71
C SER A 214 -5.87 -11.76 -13.91
N VAL A 215 -5.00 -11.54 -12.93
CA VAL A 215 -3.89 -10.59 -13.01
C VAL A 215 -2.67 -11.33 -13.54
N GLY A 216 -2.61 -11.53 -14.86
CA GLY A 216 -1.62 -12.41 -15.45
C GLY A 216 -1.82 -13.85 -14.96
N ARG A 217 -0.89 -14.33 -14.13
CA ARG A 217 -0.89 -15.66 -13.49
C ARG A 217 -1.59 -15.65 -12.13
N VAL A 218 -1.77 -14.49 -11.51
CA VAL A 218 -2.30 -14.35 -10.16
C VAL A 218 -3.84 -14.25 -10.18
N PRO A 219 -4.57 -15.14 -9.49
CA PRO A 219 -6.00 -14.99 -9.29
C PRO A 219 -6.30 -13.98 -8.17
N LEU A 220 -7.14 -12.98 -8.48
CA LEU A 220 -7.79 -12.10 -7.50
C LEU A 220 -9.27 -12.45 -7.43
N TYR A 221 -9.72 -12.88 -6.25
CA TYR A 221 -11.13 -13.18 -5.99
C TYR A 221 -11.81 -11.99 -5.29
N LEU A 222 -12.96 -11.61 -5.81
CA LEU A 222 -13.73 -10.46 -5.37
C LEU A 222 -15.13 -10.90 -4.94
N MET A 223 -15.52 -10.52 -3.73
CA MET A 223 -16.86 -10.75 -3.20
C MET A 223 -17.81 -9.61 -3.59
N ASP A 224 -19.05 -9.97 -3.91
CA ASP A 224 -20.13 -9.07 -4.31
C ASP A 224 -21.42 -9.43 -3.56
N THR A 225 -21.89 -8.53 -2.69
CA THR A 225 -23.13 -8.73 -1.92
C THR A 225 -24.35 -8.06 -2.56
N ASP A 226 -24.22 -7.36 -3.70
CA ASP A 226 -25.33 -6.69 -4.38
C ASP A 226 -26.17 -7.70 -5.19
N ILE A 227 -26.78 -8.66 -4.48
CA ILE A 227 -27.55 -9.76 -5.04
C ILE A 227 -28.97 -9.85 -4.43
N PRO A 228 -29.96 -10.37 -5.17
CA PRO A 228 -31.35 -10.41 -4.74
C PRO A 228 -31.61 -11.09 -3.38
N GLN A 229 -30.79 -12.07 -3.00
CA GLN A 229 -30.88 -12.83 -1.75
C GLN A 229 -30.64 -11.97 -0.50
N ASN A 230 -29.94 -10.86 -0.64
CA ASN A 230 -29.60 -9.97 0.46
C ASN A 230 -30.62 -8.84 0.62
N SER A 231 -30.75 -8.36 1.85
CA SER A 231 -31.47 -7.12 2.18
C SER A 231 -30.78 -5.90 1.56
N GLU A 232 -31.49 -4.79 1.37
CA GLU A 232 -30.89 -3.55 0.85
C GLU A 232 -29.70 -3.06 1.71
N TRP A 233 -29.73 -3.32 3.01
CA TRP A 233 -28.67 -2.97 3.97
C TRP A 233 -27.43 -3.88 3.91
N ASP A 234 -27.55 -5.07 3.33
CA ASP A 234 -26.45 -6.02 3.17
C ASP A 234 -25.84 -5.92 1.76
N ARG A 235 -26.65 -5.55 0.77
CA ARG A 235 -26.15 -5.19 -0.57
C ARG A 235 -25.18 -4.01 -0.51
N SER A 236 -25.42 -3.05 0.39
CA SER A 236 -24.56 -1.88 0.54
C SER A 236 -23.13 -2.17 1.00
N ILE A 237 -22.85 -3.37 1.53
CA ILE A 237 -21.51 -3.77 1.99
C ILE A 237 -20.51 -3.63 0.83
N THR A 238 -20.87 -4.02 -0.39
CA THR A 238 -20.01 -3.90 -1.57
C THR A 238 -20.43 -2.77 -2.50
N HIS A 239 -21.14 -1.74 -2.03
CA HIS A 239 -21.49 -0.60 -2.88
C HIS A 239 -20.29 0.33 -3.15
N GLN A 240 -19.62 0.78 -2.09
CA GLN A 240 -18.63 1.84 -2.17
C GLN A 240 -17.35 1.47 -1.42
N LEU A 241 -16.22 1.83 -2.00
CA LEU A 241 -14.91 1.79 -1.34
C LEU A 241 -14.79 2.98 -0.40
N TYR A 242 -14.54 2.72 0.88
CA TYR A 242 -14.48 3.73 1.95
C TYR A 242 -15.74 4.61 2.05
N GLY A 243 -16.91 4.04 1.73
CA GLY A 243 -18.22 4.67 1.91
C GLY A 243 -19.00 4.09 3.09
N GLY A 244 -20.14 4.71 3.40
CA GLY A 244 -21.00 4.31 4.51
C GLY A 244 -20.54 4.85 5.87
N ASP A 245 -21.15 4.32 6.93
CA ASP A 245 -20.82 4.63 8.32
C ASP A 245 -19.89 3.57 8.95
N TRP A 246 -19.57 3.74 10.23
CA TRP A 246 -18.74 2.79 10.98
C TRP A 246 -19.33 1.39 11.05
N GLU A 247 -20.66 1.23 11.02
CA GLU A 247 -21.27 -0.09 10.98
C GLU A 247 -21.07 -0.76 9.61
N ASN A 248 -21.21 -0.02 8.51
CA ASN A 248 -20.87 -0.53 7.19
C ASN A 248 -19.39 -0.89 7.08
N ARG A 249 -18.49 -0.09 7.67
CA ARG A 249 -17.06 -0.40 7.76
C ARG A 249 -16.81 -1.72 8.49
N MET A 250 -17.44 -1.93 9.65
CA MET A 250 -17.36 -3.21 10.39
C MET A 250 -17.87 -4.38 9.55
N LYS A 251 -19.00 -4.21 8.84
CA LYS A 251 -19.52 -5.25 7.92
C LYS A 251 -18.53 -5.59 6.81
N GLN A 252 -17.87 -4.59 6.22
CA GLN A 252 -16.86 -4.80 5.19
C GLN A 252 -15.65 -5.56 5.74
N GLU A 253 -15.13 -5.18 6.91
CA GLU A 253 -13.98 -5.87 7.53
C GLU A 253 -14.33 -7.31 7.92
N TYR A 254 -15.55 -7.55 8.41
CA TYR A 254 -16.08 -8.89 8.67
C TYR A 254 -16.12 -9.71 7.38
N LEU A 255 -16.67 -9.16 6.30
CA LEU A 255 -16.73 -9.87 5.02
C LEU A 255 -15.34 -10.15 4.46
N LEU A 256 -14.42 -9.19 4.54
CA LEU A 256 -13.06 -9.33 4.01
C LEU A 256 -12.29 -10.42 4.75
N GLY A 257 -12.26 -10.35 6.08
CA GLY A 257 -11.49 -11.27 6.90
C GLY A 257 -12.15 -12.64 7.03
N ILE A 258 -13.35 -12.69 7.59
CA ILE A 258 -14.07 -13.94 7.87
C ILE A 258 -14.64 -14.52 6.58
N GLY A 259 -15.41 -13.73 5.83
CA GLY A 259 -15.97 -14.15 4.54
C GLY A 259 -14.89 -14.55 3.53
N GLY A 260 -13.77 -13.82 3.49
CA GLY A 260 -12.67 -14.14 2.60
C GLY A 260 -11.99 -15.48 2.94
N ILE A 261 -11.83 -15.84 4.21
CA ILE A 261 -11.30 -17.17 4.59
C ILE A 261 -12.31 -18.28 4.28
N LEU A 262 -13.60 -18.06 4.57
CA LEU A 262 -14.66 -19.00 4.20
C LEU A 262 -14.71 -19.23 2.67
N MET A 263 -14.50 -18.17 1.88
CA MET A 263 -14.39 -18.24 0.42
C MET A 263 -13.19 -19.09 -0.01
N LEU A 264 -12.00 -18.83 0.55
CA LEU A 264 -10.80 -19.63 0.21
C LEU A 264 -11.01 -21.11 0.56
N ASN A 265 -11.61 -21.40 1.72
CA ASN A 265 -11.96 -22.76 2.13
C ASN A 265 -12.94 -23.41 1.15
N LYS A 266 -14.00 -22.71 0.74
CA LYS A 266 -15.00 -23.19 -0.24
C LYS A 266 -14.39 -23.45 -1.63
N LEU A 267 -13.40 -22.65 -2.02
CA LEU A 267 -12.63 -22.83 -3.26
C LEU A 267 -11.53 -23.90 -3.15
N GLY A 268 -11.27 -24.45 -1.96
CA GLY A 268 -10.19 -25.40 -1.72
C GLY A 268 -8.79 -24.79 -1.81
N ILE A 269 -8.66 -23.47 -1.64
CA ILE A 269 -7.40 -22.74 -1.74
C ILE A 269 -6.76 -22.64 -0.36
N LYS A 270 -5.57 -23.22 -0.21
CA LYS A 270 -4.71 -23.10 0.98
C LYS A 270 -3.38 -22.47 0.60
N LYS A 271 -2.85 -21.62 1.47
CA LYS A 271 -1.56 -20.92 1.29
C LYS A 271 -0.69 -21.07 2.53
N GLN A 272 0.62 -20.90 2.35
CA GLN A 272 1.57 -20.96 3.46
C GLN A 272 1.52 -19.68 4.29
N ILE A 273 1.37 -18.52 3.63
CA ILE A 273 1.36 -17.20 4.28
C ILE A 273 0.02 -16.50 4.06
N TYR A 274 -0.45 -15.79 5.08
CA TYR A 274 -1.63 -14.93 5.05
C TYR A 274 -1.18 -13.50 5.38
N HIS A 275 -1.30 -12.61 4.40
CA HIS A 275 -0.77 -11.24 4.47
C HIS A 275 -1.93 -10.25 4.57
N CYS A 276 -2.01 -9.59 5.73
CA CYS A 276 -2.93 -8.51 6.04
C CYS A 276 -2.35 -7.17 5.53
N ASN A 277 -2.92 -6.66 4.43
CA ASN A 277 -2.60 -5.33 3.95
C ASN A 277 -3.42 -4.29 4.74
N GLU A 278 -2.81 -3.64 5.73
CA GLU A 278 -3.43 -2.75 6.73
C GLU A 278 -4.40 -3.48 7.70
N GLY A 279 -4.74 -2.82 8.81
CA GLY A 279 -5.49 -3.41 9.93
C GLY A 279 -6.89 -3.95 9.55
N HIS A 280 -7.50 -3.41 8.50
CA HIS A 280 -8.84 -3.82 8.03
C HIS A 280 -8.93 -5.26 7.52
N ALA A 281 -7.79 -5.94 7.35
CA ALA A 281 -7.72 -7.36 7.00
C ALA A 281 -7.55 -8.28 8.23
N ALA A 282 -7.40 -7.74 9.44
CA ALA A 282 -6.95 -8.52 10.60
C ALA A 282 -7.91 -9.66 11.02
N LEU A 283 -9.22 -9.55 10.70
CA LEU A 283 -10.21 -10.60 11.00
C LEU A 283 -9.98 -11.91 10.22
N ILE A 284 -9.05 -11.95 9.26
CA ILE A 284 -8.53 -13.21 8.70
C ILE A 284 -8.14 -14.18 9.81
N ASN A 285 -7.40 -13.68 10.80
CA ASN A 285 -6.87 -14.52 11.87
C ASN A 285 -7.97 -15.01 12.82
N ALA A 286 -9.06 -14.24 13.01
CA ALA A 286 -10.20 -14.67 13.80
C ALA A 286 -10.86 -15.93 13.22
N GLN A 287 -11.13 -15.97 11.91
CA GLN A 287 -11.69 -17.16 11.28
C GLN A 287 -10.69 -18.32 11.22
N ARG A 288 -9.41 -18.05 10.99
CA ARG A 288 -8.38 -19.10 10.99
C ARG A 288 -8.21 -19.77 12.36
N LEU A 289 -8.33 -19.01 13.46
CA LEU A 289 -8.36 -19.56 14.81
C LEU A 289 -9.55 -20.53 14.98
N VAL A 290 -10.75 -20.10 14.55
CA VAL A 290 -11.94 -20.96 14.56
C VAL A 290 -11.72 -22.24 13.76
N ASP A 291 -11.11 -22.15 12.56
CA ASP A 291 -10.85 -23.30 11.72
C ASP A 291 -9.92 -24.33 12.41
N PHE A 292 -8.82 -23.88 13.04
CA PHE A 292 -7.90 -24.79 13.76
C PHE A 292 -8.52 -25.40 15.02
N ILE A 293 -9.32 -24.64 15.75
CA ILE A 293 -9.98 -25.13 16.98
C ILE A 293 -11.05 -26.17 16.62
N GLN A 294 -11.88 -25.88 15.62
CA GLN A 294 -13.03 -26.74 15.30
C GLN A 294 -12.67 -27.93 14.42
N ASN A 295 -11.72 -27.79 13.50
CA ASN A 295 -11.36 -28.87 12.57
C ASN A 295 -10.17 -29.70 13.06
N ASP A 296 -9.19 -29.08 13.74
CA ASP A 296 -7.96 -29.74 14.19
C ASP A 296 -7.94 -29.99 15.72
N GLY A 297 -8.95 -29.51 16.46
CA GLY A 297 -9.13 -29.80 17.89
C GLY A 297 -8.13 -29.11 18.82
N LEU A 298 -7.48 -28.03 18.36
CA LEU A 298 -6.54 -27.26 19.17
C LEU A 298 -7.27 -26.39 20.21
N THR A 299 -6.60 -26.10 21.33
CA THR A 299 -7.05 -25.02 22.24
C THR A 299 -6.76 -23.66 21.63
N PHE A 300 -7.35 -22.59 22.19
CA PHE A 300 -7.11 -21.22 21.73
C PHE A 300 -5.62 -20.86 21.68
N ASN A 301 -4.89 -21.08 22.77
CA ASN A 301 -3.46 -20.75 22.85
C ASN A 301 -2.63 -21.54 21.83
N GLN A 302 -2.96 -22.82 21.62
CA GLN A 302 -2.29 -23.66 20.62
C GLN A 302 -2.57 -23.19 19.19
N ALA A 303 -3.83 -22.88 18.89
CA ALA A 303 -4.22 -22.35 17.57
C ALA A 303 -3.58 -20.99 17.30
N LEU A 304 -3.44 -20.14 18.32
CA LEU A 304 -2.81 -18.82 18.20
C LEU A 304 -1.34 -18.92 17.77
N GLU A 305 -0.57 -19.87 18.31
CA GLU A 305 0.83 -20.08 17.86
C GLU A 305 0.91 -20.45 16.37
N VAL A 306 0.00 -21.31 15.91
CA VAL A 306 -0.03 -21.77 14.51
C VAL A 306 -0.49 -20.66 13.56
N VAL A 307 -1.51 -19.88 13.96
CA VAL A 307 -2.05 -18.76 13.18
C VAL A 307 -1.00 -17.66 13.05
N ARG A 308 -0.37 -17.27 14.17
CA ARG A 308 0.69 -16.26 14.20
C ARG A 308 1.81 -16.63 13.24
N ALA A 309 2.34 -17.85 13.34
CA ALA A 309 3.50 -18.30 12.57
C ALA A 309 3.37 -18.21 11.04
N SER A 310 2.16 -18.00 10.51
CA SER A 310 1.88 -17.87 9.08
C SER A 310 1.21 -16.54 8.71
N ALA A 311 1.15 -15.57 9.61
CA ALA A 311 0.49 -14.29 9.42
C ALA A 311 1.46 -13.10 9.44
N LEU A 312 1.33 -12.21 8.46
CA LEU A 312 2.09 -10.95 8.33
C LEU A 312 1.13 -9.76 8.29
N TYR A 313 1.47 -8.71 9.05
CA TYR A 313 0.75 -7.44 9.04
C TYR A 313 1.63 -6.31 8.47
N THR A 314 1.18 -5.66 7.39
CA THR A 314 1.81 -4.43 6.91
C THR A 314 0.96 -3.21 7.27
N VAL A 315 1.57 -2.24 7.94
CA VAL A 315 0.96 -0.94 8.27
C VAL A 315 1.38 0.12 7.24
N HIS A 316 0.43 0.87 6.70
CA HIS A 316 0.66 1.95 5.72
C HIS A 316 0.43 3.34 6.30
N THR A 317 -0.08 3.41 7.52
CA THR A 317 -0.52 4.64 8.16
C THR A 317 0.50 5.11 9.20
N PRO A 318 1.03 6.35 9.11
CA PRO A 318 2.01 6.87 10.06
C PRO A 318 1.38 7.55 11.29
N VAL A 319 0.05 7.57 11.38
CA VAL A 319 -0.70 8.31 12.41
C VAL A 319 -1.87 7.50 12.97
N PRO A 320 -2.10 7.51 14.30
CA PRO A 320 -3.21 6.78 14.91
C PRO A 320 -4.58 7.06 14.28
N ALA A 321 -4.84 8.31 13.86
CA ALA A 321 -6.12 8.70 13.27
C ALA A 321 -6.49 8.00 11.95
N GLY A 322 -5.55 7.32 11.29
CA GLY A 322 -5.82 6.55 10.07
C GLY A 322 -6.08 5.05 10.32
N HIS A 323 -6.07 4.59 11.57
CA HIS A 323 -6.38 3.21 11.93
C HIS A 323 -7.86 3.05 12.28
N ASP A 324 -8.41 1.87 12.01
CA ASP A 324 -9.80 1.55 12.33
C ASP A 324 -9.95 1.18 13.81
N TYR A 325 -10.85 1.89 14.50
CA TYR A 325 -11.22 1.64 15.90
C TYR A 325 -12.73 1.48 16.01
N PHE A 326 -13.17 0.37 16.62
CA PHE A 326 -14.59 0.10 16.83
C PHE A 326 -14.97 0.24 18.30
N ASP A 327 -16.06 0.95 18.58
CA ASP A 327 -16.67 0.94 19.90
C ASP A 327 -17.10 -0.49 20.27
N GLU A 328 -16.89 -0.89 21.53
CA GLU A 328 -17.11 -2.27 21.98
C GLU A 328 -18.53 -2.78 21.69
N GLY A 329 -19.55 -1.93 21.84
CA GLY A 329 -20.93 -2.30 21.53
C GLY A 329 -21.17 -2.60 20.04
N LEU A 330 -20.52 -1.85 19.13
CA LEU A 330 -20.59 -2.12 17.70
C LEU A 330 -19.81 -3.39 17.35
N PHE A 331 -18.60 -3.53 17.87
CA PHE A 331 -17.77 -4.72 17.64
C PHE A 331 -18.45 -6.00 18.17
N GLY A 332 -18.98 -5.95 19.40
CA GLY A 332 -19.71 -7.05 20.04
C GLY A 332 -20.99 -7.45 19.34
N ARG A 333 -21.66 -6.54 18.63
CA ARG A 333 -22.79 -6.90 17.77
C ARG A 333 -22.39 -7.93 16.72
N TYR A 334 -21.20 -7.79 16.12
CA TYR A 334 -20.73 -8.64 15.01
C TYR A 334 -19.88 -9.82 15.48
N MET A 335 -19.07 -9.62 16.50
CA MET A 335 -18.10 -10.60 16.98
C MET A 335 -18.54 -11.35 18.24
N GLY A 336 -19.71 -11.05 18.82
CA GLY A 336 -20.16 -11.62 20.10
C GLY A 336 -20.26 -13.14 20.18
N GLU A 337 -20.40 -13.84 19.04
CA GLU A 337 -20.41 -15.31 18.98
C GLU A 337 -19.02 -15.93 18.89
N PHE A 338 -17.98 -15.16 18.54
CA PHE A 338 -16.62 -15.67 18.35
C PHE A 338 -15.98 -16.21 19.62
N PRO A 339 -16.10 -15.58 20.80
CA PRO A 339 -15.49 -16.14 22.02
C PRO A 339 -15.94 -17.57 22.30
N GLY A 340 -17.24 -17.87 22.10
CA GLY A 340 -17.76 -19.23 22.24
C GLY A 340 -17.19 -20.22 21.21
N LYS A 341 -16.93 -19.77 19.97
CA LYS A 341 -16.25 -20.59 18.93
C LYS A 341 -14.76 -20.79 19.22
N LEU A 342 -14.15 -19.86 19.95
CA LEU A 342 -12.74 -19.85 20.30
C LEU A 342 -12.46 -20.50 21.67
N GLY A 343 -13.49 -20.77 22.48
CA GLY A 343 -13.34 -21.33 23.82
C GLY A 343 -12.80 -20.33 24.86
N ILE A 344 -12.99 -19.03 24.64
CA ILE A 344 -12.55 -17.95 25.54
C ILE A 344 -13.72 -17.04 25.92
N SER A 345 -13.54 -16.19 26.93
CA SER A 345 -14.48 -15.16 27.33
C SER A 345 -14.50 -13.97 26.37
N TRP A 346 -15.57 -13.18 26.42
CA TRP A 346 -15.65 -11.91 25.69
C TRP A 346 -14.51 -10.95 26.08
N GLN A 347 -14.18 -10.90 27.38
CA GLN A 347 -13.14 -10.03 27.89
C GLN A 347 -11.76 -10.39 27.33
N GLU A 348 -11.40 -11.68 27.32
CA GLU A 348 -10.16 -12.14 26.70
C GLU A 348 -10.09 -11.79 25.21
N PHE A 349 -11.20 -11.92 24.49
CA PHE A 349 -11.25 -11.61 23.06
C PHE A 349 -11.12 -10.10 22.77
N ILE A 350 -11.88 -9.25 23.48
CA ILE A 350 -11.83 -7.81 23.25
C ILE A 350 -10.46 -7.22 23.64
N ASP A 351 -9.81 -7.77 24.65
CA ASP A 351 -8.49 -7.34 25.11
C ASP A 351 -7.38 -7.61 24.09
N MET A 352 -7.58 -8.56 23.16
CA MET A 352 -6.66 -8.74 22.03
C MET A 352 -6.59 -7.52 21.10
N GLY A 353 -7.59 -6.63 21.13
CA GLY A 353 -7.61 -5.39 20.36
C GLY A 353 -7.33 -4.13 21.19
N ARG A 354 -6.89 -4.25 22.45
CA ARG A 354 -6.61 -3.11 23.34
C ARG A 354 -5.13 -2.99 23.63
N GLU A 355 -4.61 -1.76 23.61
CA GLU A 355 -3.23 -1.48 24.03
C GLU A 355 -3.07 -1.74 25.53
N ASN A 356 -4.17 -1.53 26.27
CA ASN A 356 -4.29 -1.78 27.69
C ASN A 356 -5.37 -2.83 27.95
N PRO A 357 -5.02 -4.14 28.02
CA PRO A 357 -5.96 -5.19 28.41
C PRO A 357 -6.70 -4.86 29.72
N GLY A 358 -8.01 -5.11 29.76
CA GLY A 358 -8.90 -4.79 30.89
C GLY A 358 -9.37 -3.32 30.95
N SER A 359 -8.94 -2.47 30.01
CA SER A 359 -9.41 -1.08 29.92
C SER A 359 -10.74 -0.94 29.16
N ASN A 360 -11.24 0.29 29.00
CA ASN A 360 -12.43 0.61 28.19
C ASN A 360 -12.06 1.18 26.80
N GLU A 361 -10.86 0.90 26.31
CA GLU A 361 -10.42 1.33 24.98
C GLU A 361 -11.32 0.76 23.88
N LYS A 362 -11.45 1.52 22.79
CA LYS A 362 -12.04 1.01 21.55
C LYS A 362 -11.19 -0.14 21.02
N PHE A 363 -11.84 -1.09 20.36
CA PHE A 363 -11.15 -2.21 19.73
C PHE A 363 -10.35 -1.70 18.53
N SER A 364 -9.02 -1.78 18.62
CA SER A 364 -8.09 -1.43 17.56
C SER A 364 -7.82 -2.64 16.69
N MET A 365 -8.13 -2.51 15.40
CA MET A 365 -7.82 -3.53 14.41
C MET A 365 -6.32 -3.75 14.24
N SER A 366 -5.51 -2.71 14.47
CA SER A 366 -4.05 -2.80 14.41
C SER A 366 -3.47 -3.54 15.60
N VAL A 367 -3.99 -3.30 16.81
CA VAL A 367 -3.57 -4.06 18.00
C VAL A 367 -3.95 -5.54 17.84
N PHE A 368 -5.15 -5.82 17.34
CA PHE A 368 -5.56 -7.20 17.02
C PHE A 368 -4.65 -7.84 15.96
N ALA A 369 -4.24 -7.10 14.93
CA ALA A 369 -3.27 -7.58 13.94
C ALA A 369 -1.91 -7.93 14.58
N LEU A 370 -1.36 -7.07 15.45
CA LEU A 370 -0.10 -7.30 16.15
C LEU A 370 -0.18 -8.51 17.10
N ASN A 371 -1.32 -8.70 17.76
CA ASN A 371 -1.55 -9.84 18.66
C ASN A 371 -1.85 -11.15 17.93
N THR A 372 -2.15 -11.12 16.62
CA THR A 372 -2.46 -12.33 15.83
C THR A 372 -1.50 -12.61 14.67
N CYS A 373 -0.60 -11.69 14.35
CA CYS A 373 0.47 -11.88 13.36
C CYS A 373 1.82 -12.07 14.06
N GLN A 374 2.68 -12.92 13.49
CA GLN A 374 4.04 -13.15 14.01
C GLN A 374 5.00 -12.02 13.63
N GLU A 375 4.78 -11.42 12.47
CA GLU A 375 5.62 -10.37 11.91
C GLU A 375 4.76 -9.15 11.56
N ALA A 376 5.35 -7.97 11.71
CA ALA A 376 4.76 -6.71 11.29
C ALA A 376 5.80 -5.81 10.61
N ASN A 377 5.39 -5.02 9.62
CA ASN A 377 6.30 -4.11 8.94
C ASN A 377 5.68 -2.77 8.54
N GLY A 378 6.51 -1.72 8.57
CA GLY A 378 6.26 -0.46 7.88
C GLY A 378 6.66 -0.52 6.39
N VAL A 379 6.42 0.57 5.67
CA VAL A 379 6.47 0.62 4.19
C VAL A 379 7.61 1.47 3.62
N SER A 380 8.50 1.91 4.50
CA SER A 380 9.79 2.56 4.28
C SER A 380 10.62 2.38 5.54
N TRP A 381 11.94 2.59 5.48
CA TRP A 381 12.80 2.49 6.66
C TRP A 381 12.37 3.46 7.76
N LEU A 382 12.15 4.74 7.40
CA LEU A 382 11.71 5.76 8.36
C LEU A 382 10.32 5.42 8.92
N HIS A 383 9.41 4.92 8.09
CA HIS A 383 8.10 4.48 8.55
C HIS A 383 8.17 3.28 9.49
N GLY A 384 9.14 2.37 9.31
CA GLY A 384 9.42 1.32 10.28
C GLY A 384 9.71 1.89 11.67
N LYS A 385 10.55 2.93 11.74
CA LYS A 385 10.85 3.65 13.00
C LYS A 385 9.63 4.38 13.57
N VAL A 386 8.81 5.01 12.73
CA VAL A 386 7.54 5.63 13.17
C VAL A 386 6.58 4.57 13.71
N SER A 387 6.46 3.43 13.03
CA SER A 387 5.58 2.31 13.43
C SER A 387 6.02 1.69 14.75
N GLN A 388 7.34 1.52 14.96
CA GLN A 388 7.89 1.10 16.24
C GLN A 388 7.44 2.01 17.39
N ARG A 389 7.52 3.34 17.22
CA ARG A 389 7.06 4.29 18.24
C ARG A 389 5.55 4.23 18.45
N MET A 390 4.80 4.13 17.36
CA MET A 390 3.34 4.06 17.38
C MET A 390 2.83 2.80 18.09
N PHE A 391 3.52 1.67 17.97
CA PHE A 391 3.12 0.39 18.55
C PHE A 391 3.78 0.08 19.90
N ALA A 392 4.69 0.92 20.39
CA ALA A 392 5.30 0.76 21.70
C ALA A 392 4.30 0.60 22.86
N PRO A 393 3.12 1.27 22.88
CA PRO A 393 2.12 1.04 23.91
C PRO A 393 1.63 -0.42 24.04
N VAL A 394 1.70 -1.21 22.96
CA VAL A 394 1.33 -2.64 22.96
C VAL A 394 2.34 -3.50 23.73
N TRP A 395 3.61 -3.09 23.76
CA TRP A 395 4.72 -3.83 24.38
C TRP A 395 5.49 -2.98 25.39
N LYS A 396 4.79 -2.47 26.40
CA LYS A 396 5.30 -1.50 27.40
C LYS A 396 6.59 -1.89 28.15
N GLY A 397 6.96 -3.18 28.15
CA GLY A 397 8.21 -3.64 28.73
C GLY A 397 9.46 -3.28 27.92
N TYR A 398 9.29 -2.74 26.71
CA TYR A 398 10.33 -2.51 25.73
C TYR A 398 10.28 -1.10 25.15
N PHE A 399 11.45 -0.57 24.79
CA PHE A 399 11.55 0.67 24.03
C PHE A 399 11.19 0.45 22.55
N PRO A 400 10.73 1.51 21.84
CA PRO A 400 10.41 1.42 20.41
C PRO A 400 11.51 0.76 19.57
N ASP A 401 12.77 1.09 19.81
CA ASP A 401 13.91 0.57 19.04
C ASP A 401 14.17 -0.93 19.23
N GLU A 402 13.55 -1.55 20.24
CA GLU A 402 13.66 -2.99 20.51
C GLU A 402 12.57 -3.82 19.81
N LEU A 403 11.51 -3.18 19.30
CA LEU A 403 10.38 -3.88 18.74
C LEU A 403 10.74 -4.55 17.42
N HIS A 404 10.29 -5.80 17.24
CA HIS A 404 10.51 -6.60 16.02
C HIS A 404 9.81 -6.06 14.76
N VAL A 405 9.09 -4.93 14.85
CA VAL A 405 8.42 -4.27 13.72
C VAL A 405 9.48 -3.85 12.69
N GLY A 406 9.51 -4.54 11.56
CA GLY A 406 10.46 -4.30 10.48
C GLY A 406 9.97 -3.30 9.45
N TYR A 407 10.55 -3.35 8.25
CA TYR A 407 10.10 -2.56 7.11
C TYR A 407 10.36 -3.29 5.79
N VAL A 408 9.51 -2.99 4.81
CA VAL A 408 9.77 -3.22 3.39
C VAL A 408 9.50 -1.90 2.67
N THR A 409 10.54 -1.28 2.12
CA THR A 409 10.36 -0.04 1.35
C THR A 409 9.53 -0.34 0.11
N ASN A 410 8.47 0.42 -0.13
CA ASN A 410 7.63 0.23 -1.31
C ASN A 410 8.42 0.32 -2.62
N GLY A 411 7.83 -0.20 -3.68
CA GLY A 411 8.29 -0.03 -5.05
C GLY A 411 7.11 0.04 -6.01
N VAL A 412 7.42 0.22 -7.29
CA VAL A 412 6.42 0.35 -8.36
C VAL A 412 6.67 -0.66 -9.47
N HIS A 413 5.59 -1.13 -10.10
CA HIS A 413 5.72 -2.10 -11.19
C HIS A 413 6.20 -1.38 -12.46
N MET A 414 7.51 -1.36 -12.69
CA MET A 414 8.13 -0.62 -13.81
C MET A 414 7.48 -0.95 -15.16
N PRO A 415 7.14 -2.20 -15.51
CA PRO A 415 6.46 -2.49 -16.78
C PRO A 415 5.11 -1.77 -16.94
N THR A 416 4.39 -1.48 -15.84
CA THR A 416 3.16 -0.66 -15.85
C THR A 416 3.48 0.81 -16.10
N TRP A 417 4.43 1.36 -15.34
CA TRP A 417 4.60 2.81 -15.17
C TRP A 417 5.63 3.43 -16.09
N ALA A 418 6.64 2.70 -16.54
CA ALA A 418 7.52 3.15 -17.60
C ALA A 418 6.73 3.29 -18.91
N SER A 419 6.92 4.42 -19.59
CA SER A 419 6.31 4.67 -20.89
C SER A 419 6.78 3.67 -21.94
N THR A 420 6.01 3.52 -23.01
CA THR A 420 6.41 2.66 -24.14
C THR A 420 7.74 3.10 -24.74
N GLU A 421 8.00 4.41 -24.81
CA GLU A 421 9.28 4.97 -25.23
C GLU A 421 10.45 4.47 -24.36
N TRP A 422 10.33 4.60 -23.04
CA TRP A 422 11.36 4.15 -22.11
C TRP A 422 11.55 2.65 -22.15
N LYS A 423 10.47 1.87 -22.23
CA LYS A 423 10.56 0.41 -22.33
C LYS A 423 11.30 -0.04 -23.60
N ARG A 424 11.06 0.63 -24.73
CA ARG A 424 11.80 0.36 -25.97
C ARG A 424 13.27 0.71 -25.82
N PHE A 425 13.56 1.89 -25.26
CA PHE A 425 14.91 2.35 -24.99
C PHE A 425 15.68 1.36 -24.09
N PHE A 426 15.08 0.91 -22.99
CA PHE A 426 15.69 -0.10 -22.13
C PHE A 426 15.94 -1.42 -22.87
N ALA A 427 15.00 -1.88 -23.70
CA ALA A 427 15.17 -3.11 -24.47
C ALA A 427 16.30 -3.02 -25.52
N GLU A 428 16.57 -1.82 -26.05
CA GLU A 428 17.60 -1.56 -27.06
C GLU A 428 18.99 -1.37 -26.43
N HIS A 429 19.08 -0.69 -25.29
CA HIS A 429 20.36 -0.24 -24.71
C HIS A 429 20.80 -1.00 -23.45
N PHE A 430 19.88 -1.62 -22.71
CA PHE A 430 20.22 -2.29 -21.43
C PHE A 430 20.40 -3.80 -21.63
N ASP A 431 20.83 -4.50 -20.58
CA ASP A 431 20.98 -5.96 -20.64
C ASP A 431 19.65 -6.65 -21.00
N LYS A 432 19.71 -7.70 -21.81
CA LYS A 432 18.52 -8.48 -22.22
C LYS A 432 17.75 -9.09 -21.05
N LYS A 433 18.39 -9.24 -19.88
CA LYS A 433 17.78 -9.73 -18.63
C LYS A 433 17.14 -8.61 -17.79
N PHE A 434 17.29 -7.34 -18.16
CA PHE A 434 16.81 -6.19 -17.39
C PHE A 434 15.35 -6.32 -16.94
N PHE A 435 14.44 -6.62 -17.87
CA PHE A 435 13.02 -6.76 -17.54
C PHE A 435 12.71 -7.94 -16.59
N LYS A 436 13.58 -8.95 -16.52
CA LYS A 436 13.45 -10.09 -15.60
C LYS A 436 14.02 -9.81 -14.21
N ASP A 437 14.96 -8.87 -14.10
CA ASP A 437 15.65 -8.54 -12.85
C ASP A 437 15.94 -7.03 -12.78
N GLN A 438 14.87 -6.27 -12.58
CA GLN A 438 14.90 -4.81 -12.52
C GLN A 438 15.56 -4.31 -11.23
N SER A 439 15.67 -5.16 -10.21
CA SER A 439 16.38 -4.88 -8.96
C SER A 439 17.90 -4.77 -9.11
N ASN A 440 18.46 -5.24 -10.23
CA ASN A 440 19.90 -5.27 -10.43
C ASN A 440 20.45 -3.91 -10.89
N LYS A 441 21.09 -3.20 -9.95
CA LYS A 441 21.69 -1.86 -10.17
C LYS A 441 22.62 -1.79 -11.39
N LYS A 442 23.39 -2.85 -11.66
CA LYS A 442 24.35 -2.87 -12.78
C LYS A 442 23.69 -2.70 -14.14
N TYR A 443 22.44 -3.15 -14.29
CA TYR A 443 21.73 -2.97 -15.55
C TYR A 443 21.33 -1.52 -15.79
N TRP A 444 21.06 -0.76 -14.72
CA TRP A 444 20.69 0.65 -14.81
C TRP A 444 21.88 1.56 -15.12
N GLU A 445 23.11 1.17 -14.74
CA GLU A 445 24.35 1.91 -15.05
C GLU A 445 24.54 2.13 -16.57
N ALA A 446 23.92 1.30 -17.41
CA ALA A 446 23.94 1.44 -18.87
C ALA A 446 23.48 2.84 -19.33
N ILE A 447 22.56 3.49 -18.59
CA ILE A 447 22.06 4.84 -18.91
C ILE A 447 23.18 5.89 -18.97
N GLN A 448 24.27 5.69 -18.23
CA GLN A 448 25.37 6.66 -18.19
C GLN A 448 26.11 6.75 -19.53
N ASN A 449 26.10 5.66 -20.30
CA ASN A 449 26.84 5.52 -21.56
C ASN A 449 26.04 5.90 -22.81
N VAL A 450 24.76 6.26 -22.66
CA VAL A 450 23.90 6.61 -23.80
C VAL A 450 24.04 8.09 -24.18
N PRO A 451 23.86 8.45 -25.46
CA PRO A 451 23.87 9.85 -25.89
C PRO A 451 22.75 10.68 -25.24
N ASP A 452 23.09 11.89 -24.79
CA ASP A 452 22.16 12.78 -24.08
C ASP A 452 20.95 13.21 -24.92
N ASP A 453 21.14 13.35 -26.23
CA ASP A 453 20.09 13.73 -27.16
C ASP A 453 18.98 12.67 -27.27
N GLU A 454 19.31 11.39 -27.15
CA GLU A 454 18.30 10.33 -27.13
C GLU A 454 17.35 10.45 -25.93
N ILE A 455 17.91 10.71 -24.74
CA ILE A 455 17.11 10.96 -23.53
C ILE A 455 16.23 12.20 -23.72
N TRP A 456 16.80 13.29 -24.23
CA TRP A 456 16.05 14.53 -24.45
C TRP A 456 14.89 14.36 -25.43
N GLU A 457 15.09 13.63 -26.53
CA GLU A 457 14.03 13.34 -27.51
C GLU A 457 12.88 12.52 -26.89
N ILE A 458 13.19 11.54 -26.03
CA ILE A 458 12.16 10.79 -25.29
C ILE A 458 11.36 11.73 -24.38
N ARG A 459 12.05 12.56 -23.57
CA ARG A 459 11.41 13.51 -22.65
C ARG A 459 10.50 14.49 -23.39
N LYS A 460 10.95 15.08 -24.50
CA LYS A 460 10.12 15.95 -25.36
C LYS A 460 8.89 15.23 -25.90
N ARG A 461 9.04 13.99 -26.37
CA ARG A 461 7.91 13.21 -26.90
C ARG A 461 6.86 12.94 -25.83
N LEU A 462 7.27 12.55 -24.63
CA LEU A 462 6.36 12.28 -23.51
C LEU A 462 5.66 13.55 -23.04
N LYS A 463 6.37 14.69 -23.00
CA LYS A 463 5.78 16.00 -22.72
C LYS A 463 4.70 16.38 -23.74
N ASN A 464 4.96 16.19 -25.03
CA ASN A 464 3.96 16.45 -26.07
C ASN A 464 2.73 15.54 -25.96
N LYS A 465 2.91 14.26 -25.58
CA LYS A 465 1.78 13.37 -25.30
C LYS A 465 0.92 13.86 -24.14
N LEU A 466 1.53 14.36 -23.06
CA LEU A 466 0.80 14.97 -21.95
C LEU A 466 0.03 16.21 -22.41
N PHE A 467 0.64 17.07 -23.22
CA PHE A 467 -0.03 18.24 -23.78
C PHE A 467 -1.27 17.87 -24.59
N GLU A 468 -1.14 16.91 -25.51
CA GLU A 468 -2.29 16.44 -26.31
C GLU A 468 -3.38 15.80 -25.43
N TYR A 469 -2.99 15.06 -24.38
CA TYR A 469 -3.94 14.53 -23.41
C TYR A 469 -4.72 15.65 -22.70
N ILE A 470 -4.02 16.66 -22.18
CA ILE A 470 -4.63 17.83 -21.52
C ILE A 470 -5.59 18.53 -22.48
N LYS A 471 -5.16 18.79 -23.72
CA LYS A 471 -5.99 19.43 -24.75
C LYS A 471 -7.28 18.66 -25.02
N ASN A 472 -7.20 17.34 -25.12
CA ASN A 472 -8.36 16.47 -25.34
C ASN A 472 -9.28 16.42 -24.11
N GLN A 473 -8.72 16.41 -22.89
CA GLN A 473 -9.49 16.46 -21.66
C GLN A 473 -10.29 17.77 -21.55
N TYR A 474 -9.65 18.92 -21.78
CA TYR A 474 -10.33 20.23 -21.74
C TYR A 474 -11.44 20.33 -22.79
N LYS A 475 -11.22 19.83 -24.02
CA LYS A 475 -12.27 19.76 -25.04
C LYS A 475 -13.46 18.91 -24.61
N SER A 476 -13.20 17.74 -23.99
CA SER A 476 -14.24 16.80 -23.57
C SER A 476 -15.04 17.30 -22.37
N ASN A 477 -14.36 17.89 -21.38
CA ASN A 477 -15.01 18.48 -20.20
C ASN A 477 -15.84 19.72 -20.57
N TRP A 478 -15.37 20.51 -21.54
CA TRP A 478 -16.12 21.65 -22.06
C TRP A 478 -17.47 21.25 -22.67
N LEU A 479 -17.51 20.21 -23.52
CA LEU A 479 -18.75 19.69 -24.11
C LEU A 479 -19.78 19.30 -23.04
N LYS A 480 -19.31 18.83 -21.88
CA LYS A 480 -20.16 18.40 -20.75
C LYS A 480 -20.67 19.57 -19.90
N ASN A 481 -19.85 20.62 -19.71
CA ASN A 481 -20.13 21.68 -18.72
C ASN A 481 -20.71 22.98 -19.30
N GLN A 482 -21.00 23.06 -20.61
CA GLN A 482 -21.57 24.24 -21.29
C GLN A 482 -20.84 25.58 -20.99
N GLY A 483 -19.53 25.53 -20.76
CA GLY A 483 -18.72 26.72 -20.46
C GLY A 483 -18.44 27.61 -21.67
N ASP A 484 -18.03 28.86 -21.42
CA ASP A 484 -17.64 29.83 -22.46
C ASP A 484 -16.44 29.31 -23.30
N PRO A 485 -16.64 29.05 -24.62
CA PRO A 485 -15.59 28.51 -25.49
C PRO A 485 -14.33 29.39 -25.57
N ALA A 486 -14.47 30.72 -25.48
CA ALA A 486 -13.34 31.65 -25.61
C ALA A 486 -12.34 31.51 -24.44
N LYS A 487 -12.83 31.19 -23.24
CA LYS A 487 -11.99 30.98 -22.04
C LYS A 487 -11.19 29.68 -22.12
N VAL A 488 -11.76 28.62 -22.70
CA VAL A 488 -11.05 27.34 -22.86
C VAL A 488 -9.96 27.46 -23.93
N VAL A 489 -10.27 28.08 -25.07
CA VAL A 489 -9.29 28.33 -26.14
C VAL A 489 -8.14 29.19 -25.62
N SER A 490 -8.43 30.28 -24.91
CA SER A 490 -7.38 31.13 -24.33
C SER A 490 -6.51 30.45 -23.29
N ILE A 491 -7.02 29.48 -22.52
CA ILE A 491 -6.20 28.65 -21.63
C ILE A 491 -5.30 27.73 -22.46
N LEU A 492 -5.86 27.01 -23.43
CA LEU A 492 -5.12 26.07 -24.27
C LEU A 492 -4.01 26.75 -25.08
N ASP A 493 -4.25 27.94 -25.61
CA ASP A 493 -3.25 28.74 -26.35
C ASP A 493 -2.09 29.21 -25.45
N LYS A 494 -2.32 29.33 -24.15
CA LYS A 494 -1.30 29.70 -23.17
C LYS A 494 -0.49 28.52 -22.65
N ILE A 495 -0.89 27.28 -22.93
CA ILE A 495 -0.12 26.11 -22.53
C ILE A 495 1.09 25.97 -23.45
N ASN A 496 2.29 25.98 -22.87
CA ASN A 496 3.54 26.01 -23.62
C ASN A 496 4.30 24.67 -23.50
N PRO A 497 4.34 23.84 -24.55
CA PRO A 497 5.06 22.56 -24.50
C PRO A 497 6.59 22.71 -24.35
N ASN A 498 7.15 23.90 -24.53
CA ASN A 498 8.57 24.17 -24.31
C ASN A 498 8.89 24.64 -22.88
N ALA A 499 7.88 24.91 -22.06
CA ALA A 499 8.06 25.31 -20.66
C ALA A 499 8.62 24.17 -19.81
N LEU A 500 9.19 24.55 -18.66
CA LEU A 500 9.42 23.63 -17.54
C LEU A 500 8.07 23.32 -16.90
N ILE A 501 7.70 22.05 -16.83
CA ILE A 501 6.41 21.60 -16.29
C ILE A 501 6.64 20.89 -14.96
N ILE A 502 6.01 21.40 -13.90
CA ILE A 502 6.07 20.83 -12.55
C ILE A 502 4.72 20.19 -12.23
N GLY A 503 4.72 18.89 -11.95
CA GLY A 503 3.52 18.11 -11.64
C GLY A 503 3.29 17.92 -10.15
N PHE A 504 2.02 17.95 -9.73
CA PHE A 504 1.55 17.57 -8.41
C PHE A 504 0.28 16.72 -8.55
N GLY A 505 0.36 15.41 -8.27
CA GLY A 505 -0.76 14.47 -8.43
C GLY A 505 -0.95 13.52 -7.27
N ARG A 506 -1.85 13.81 -6.33
CA ARG A 506 -2.07 12.99 -5.12
C ARG A 506 -3.47 13.18 -4.53
N ARG A 507 -3.85 12.34 -3.56
CA ARG A 507 -5.03 12.62 -2.70
C ARG A 507 -4.81 13.97 -2.01
N PHE A 508 -5.83 14.82 -2.01
CA PHE A 508 -5.84 16.06 -1.25
C PHE A 508 -6.19 15.78 0.20
N ALA A 509 -5.27 16.15 1.09
CA ALA A 509 -5.40 16.14 2.54
C ALA A 509 -4.51 17.26 3.10
N THR A 510 -4.82 17.77 4.29
CA THR A 510 -4.12 18.93 4.87
C THR A 510 -2.62 18.71 5.03
N TYR A 511 -2.20 17.53 5.50
CA TYR A 511 -0.79 17.18 5.70
C TYR A 511 0.02 17.03 4.40
N LYS A 512 -0.62 16.91 3.22
CA LYS A 512 0.11 16.84 1.94
C LYS A 512 0.60 18.20 1.45
N ARG A 513 0.12 19.29 2.09
CA ARG A 513 0.48 20.70 1.86
C ARG A 513 0.59 21.10 0.38
N ALA A 514 -0.43 20.73 -0.41
CA ALA A 514 -0.53 21.13 -1.82
C ALA A 514 -0.55 22.67 -2.03
N HIS A 515 -0.79 23.43 -0.96
CA HIS A 515 -0.91 24.88 -0.98
C HIS A 515 0.40 25.64 -0.72
N LEU A 516 1.54 24.98 -0.40
CA LEU A 516 2.77 25.69 -0.04
C LEU A 516 3.23 26.68 -1.12
N LEU A 517 3.02 26.32 -2.40
CA LEU A 517 3.35 27.18 -3.54
C LEU A 517 2.47 28.44 -3.65
N PHE A 518 1.43 28.57 -2.83
CA PHE A 518 0.50 29.72 -2.85
C PHE A 518 0.63 30.62 -1.62
N THR A 519 1.68 30.43 -0.82
CA THR A 519 1.95 31.26 0.37
C THR A 519 2.48 32.65 0.00
N ASP A 520 3.20 32.79 -1.11
CA ASP A 520 3.68 34.06 -1.67
C ASP A 520 3.29 34.18 -3.15
N LEU A 521 2.07 34.67 -3.39
CA LEU A 521 1.52 34.81 -4.73
C LEU A 521 2.28 35.83 -5.59
N ASP A 522 2.86 36.87 -4.99
CA ASP A 522 3.60 37.89 -5.72
C ASP A 522 4.91 37.33 -6.26
N ARG A 523 5.64 36.55 -5.45
CA ARG A 523 6.85 35.85 -5.91
C ARG A 523 6.51 34.77 -6.92
N LEU A 524 5.44 33.99 -6.70
CA LEU A 524 4.97 33.02 -7.69
C LEU A 524 4.63 33.68 -9.03
N ALA A 525 3.92 34.81 -9.02
CA ALA A 525 3.52 35.53 -10.23
C ALA A 525 4.74 35.99 -11.03
N LYS A 526 5.81 36.46 -10.37
CA LYS A 526 7.07 36.81 -11.04
C LYS A 526 7.73 35.60 -11.70
N ILE A 527 7.72 34.45 -11.04
CA ILE A 527 8.32 33.20 -11.56
C ILE A 527 7.58 32.72 -12.81
N VAL A 528 6.24 32.60 -12.75
CA VAL A 528 5.48 31.98 -13.85
C VAL A 528 5.24 32.90 -15.06
N ASN A 529 5.42 34.22 -14.89
CA ASN A 529 5.29 35.21 -15.97
C ASN A 529 6.64 35.63 -16.56
N ASN A 530 7.74 34.95 -16.22
CA ASN A 530 9.02 35.16 -16.88
C ASN A 530 9.00 34.59 -18.31
N GLU A 531 8.97 35.47 -19.31
CA GLU A 531 8.91 35.07 -20.73
C GLU A 531 10.17 34.34 -21.21
N LYS A 532 11.33 34.64 -20.61
CA LYS A 532 12.61 34.01 -20.97
C LYS A 532 12.71 32.58 -20.44
N TYR A 533 12.12 32.32 -19.28
CA TYR A 533 12.17 31.03 -18.58
C TYR A 533 10.75 30.56 -18.21
N PRO A 534 9.92 30.17 -19.19
CA PRO A 534 8.52 29.86 -18.95
C PRO A 534 8.34 28.62 -18.06
N ILE A 535 7.43 28.69 -17.09
CA ILE A 535 7.15 27.57 -16.16
C ILE A 535 5.65 27.39 -16.02
N GLN A 536 5.22 26.14 -15.87
CA GLN A 536 3.83 25.78 -15.63
C GLN A 536 3.71 24.73 -14.53
N PHE A 537 2.68 24.86 -13.71
CA PHE A 537 2.32 23.89 -12.68
C PHE A 537 1.05 23.13 -13.09
N VAL A 538 1.07 21.81 -12.96
CA VAL A 538 -0.06 20.94 -13.24
C VAL A 538 -0.46 20.18 -11.97
N PHE A 539 -1.63 20.52 -11.43
CA PHE A 539 -2.22 19.89 -10.25
C PHE A 539 -3.31 18.90 -10.65
N THR A 540 -3.42 17.81 -9.91
CA THR A 540 -4.55 16.88 -10.02
C THR A 540 -4.71 16.08 -8.73
N GLY A 541 -5.92 15.63 -8.44
CA GLY A 541 -6.18 14.82 -7.26
C GLY A 541 -7.63 14.89 -6.80
N LYS A 542 -7.98 13.97 -5.90
CA LYS A 542 -9.31 13.88 -5.27
C LYS A 542 -9.18 14.10 -3.78
N ALA A 543 -10.16 14.77 -3.18
CA ALA A 543 -10.35 14.83 -1.72
C ALA A 543 -11.42 13.82 -1.31
N HIS A 544 -11.33 13.28 -0.10
CA HIS A 544 -12.39 12.40 0.40
C HIS A 544 -13.72 13.19 0.55
N PRO A 545 -14.90 12.60 0.27
CA PRO A 545 -16.18 13.31 0.39
C PRO A 545 -16.46 13.86 1.80
N ALA A 546 -15.93 13.19 2.83
CA ALA A 546 -15.99 13.65 4.23
C ALA A 546 -14.80 14.55 4.67
N ASP A 547 -13.81 14.78 3.81
CA ASP A 547 -12.63 15.63 4.11
C ASP A 547 -12.85 17.06 3.57
N GLY A 548 -13.54 17.88 4.38
CA GLY A 548 -13.80 19.27 4.04
C GLY A 548 -12.54 20.11 3.85
N GLY A 549 -11.45 19.79 4.58
CA GLY A 549 -10.16 20.47 4.46
C GLY A 549 -9.51 20.21 3.10
N GLY A 550 -9.47 18.94 2.68
CA GLY A 550 -8.99 18.55 1.36
C GLY A 550 -9.80 19.16 0.21
N GLN A 551 -11.13 19.23 0.34
CA GLN A 551 -12.00 19.87 -0.66
C GLN A 551 -11.77 21.39 -0.73
N GLY A 552 -11.57 22.05 0.42
CA GLY A 552 -11.23 23.47 0.48
C GLY A 552 -9.91 23.78 -0.24
N LEU A 553 -8.90 22.91 -0.11
CA LEU A 553 -7.63 23.05 -0.83
C LEU A 553 -7.81 22.98 -2.34
N ILE A 554 -8.60 22.01 -2.85
CA ILE A 554 -8.89 21.92 -4.29
C ILE A 554 -9.53 23.20 -4.80
N LYS A 555 -10.59 23.67 -4.11
CA LYS A 555 -11.29 24.90 -4.47
C LYS A 555 -10.34 26.10 -4.51
N HIS A 556 -9.50 26.26 -3.49
CA HIS A 556 -8.54 27.35 -3.42
C HIS A 556 -7.55 27.37 -4.60
N ILE A 557 -7.01 26.20 -4.99
CA ILE A 557 -6.09 26.08 -6.13
C ILE A 557 -6.81 26.44 -7.44
N VAL A 558 -8.06 25.98 -7.61
CA VAL A 558 -8.85 26.29 -8.79
C VAL A 558 -9.15 27.79 -8.87
N GLU A 559 -9.49 28.43 -7.76
CA GLU A 559 -9.68 29.89 -7.69
C GLU A 559 -8.41 30.66 -8.08
N ILE A 560 -7.25 30.26 -7.57
CA ILE A 560 -5.95 30.87 -7.93
C ILE A 560 -5.65 30.66 -9.42
N SER A 561 -5.86 29.45 -9.95
CA SER A 561 -5.59 29.12 -11.36
C SER A 561 -6.38 29.97 -12.36
N ARG A 562 -7.50 30.56 -11.91
CA ARG A 562 -8.39 31.39 -12.73
C ARG A 562 -8.06 32.88 -12.67
N ARG A 563 -7.11 33.32 -11.83
CA ARG A 563 -6.70 34.73 -11.79
C ARG A 563 -5.93 35.11 -13.06
N PRO A 564 -6.06 36.36 -13.56
CA PRO A 564 -5.44 36.79 -14.82
C PRO A 564 -3.93 36.51 -14.92
N GLU A 565 -3.20 36.75 -13.82
CA GLU A 565 -1.75 36.57 -13.70
C GLU A 565 -1.30 35.11 -13.65
N PHE A 566 -2.21 34.16 -13.42
CA PHE A 566 -1.93 32.72 -13.35
C PHE A 566 -2.59 31.90 -14.47
N LEU A 567 -3.41 32.54 -15.31
CA LEU A 567 -4.18 31.88 -16.35
C LEU A 567 -3.27 31.16 -17.36
N GLY A 568 -3.43 29.84 -17.48
CA GLY A 568 -2.58 28.99 -18.32
C GLY A 568 -1.19 28.71 -17.73
N LYS A 569 -0.89 29.17 -16.51
CA LYS A 569 0.36 28.90 -15.78
C LYS A 569 0.16 27.88 -14.66
N ILE A 570 -0.99 27.92 -14.01
CA ILE A 570 -1.44 26.92 -13.05
C ILE A 570 -2.63 26.20 -13.68
N ILE A 571 -2.53 24.88 -13.79
CA ILE A 571 -3.52 24.03 -14.48
C ILE A 571 -4.01 23.00 -13.47
N PHE A 572 -5.32 22.86 -13.30
CA PHE A 572 -5.92 21.80 -12.50
C PHE A 572 -6.65 20.82 -13.40
N LEU A 573 -6.29 19.54 -13.33
CA LEU A 573 -6.89 18.46 -14.11
C LEU A 573 -7.82 17.63 -13.22
N GLU A 574 -9.08 17.51 -13.65
CA GLU A 574 -10.12 16.77 -12.93
C GLU A 574 -9.93 15.25 -13.04
N ASN A 575 -10.51 14.53 -12.07
CA ASN A 575 -10.66 13.08 -12.05
C ASN A 575 -9.35 12.30 -12.15
N TYR A 576 -8.44 12.55 -11.20
CA TYR A 576 -7.20 11.79 -11.10
C TYR A 576 -7.45 10.28 -10.99
N ASP A 577 -6.95 9.53 -11.98
CA ASP A 577 -7.02 8.08 -12.08
C ASP A 577 -5.70 7.52 -12.64
N MET A 578 -5.62 6.20 -12.87
CA MET A 578 -4.42 5.58 -13.43
C MET A 578 -4.11 6.05 -14.86
N ARG A 579 -5.10 6.44 -15.66
CA ARG A 579 -4.89 6.90 -17.04
C ARG A 579 -4.24 8.28 -17.06
N LEU A 580 -4.78 9.24 -16.30
CA LEU A 580 -4.18 10.56 -16.15
C LEU A 580 -2.81 10.45 -15.46
N ALA A 581 -2.68 9.61 -14.43
CA ALA A 581 -1.39 9.38 -13.77
C ALA A 581 -0.30 8.99 -14.77
N ARG A 582 -0.54 8.00 -15.64
CA ARG A 582 0.44 7.54 -16.64
C ARG A 582 0.92 8.65 -17.59
N HIS A 583 0.05 9.57 -17.97
CA HIS A 583 0.45 10.70 -18.82
C HIS A 583 1.23 11.73 -18.01
N LEU A 584 0.79 12.02 -16.78
CA LEU A 584 1.38 13.06 -15.97
C LEU A 584 2.78 12.68 -15.47
N ILE A 585 2.92 11.51 -14.83
CA ILE A 585 4.21 11.00 -14.31
C ILE A 585 5.24 10.71 -15.40
N ALA A 586 4.82 10.58 -16.67
CA ALA A 586 5.73 10.46 -17.80
C ALA A 586 6.03 11.81 -18.45
N GLY A 587 5.11 12.78 -18.44
CA GLY A 587 5.18 13.99 -19.27
C GLY A 587 5.70 15.24 -18.58
N VAL A 588 5.58 15.37 -17.25
CA VAL A 588 6.13 16.53 -16.51
C VAL A 588 7.64 16.41 -16.35
N ASP A 589 8.35 17.50 -16.09
CA ASP A 589 9.82 17.49 -15.91
C ASP A 589 10.23 17.28 -14.46
N VAL A 590 9.48 17.87 -13.52
CA VAL A 590 9.69 17.74 -12.08
C VAL A 590 8.41 17.25 -11.41
N TRP A 591 8.54 16.26 -10.54
CA TRP A 591 7.46 15.79 -9.67
C TRP A 591 7.62 16.39 -8.27
N LEU A 592 6.68 17.25 -7.86
CA LEU A 592 6.74 17.98 -6.60
C LEU A 592 5.92 17.32 -5.51
N ASN A 593 6.54 17.03 -4.36
CA ASN A 593 5.87 16.50 -3.17
C ASN A 593 6.25 17.26 -1.89
N THR A 594 5.27 17.73 -1.14
CA THR A 594 5.49 18.62 0.01
C THR A 594 4.81 18.14 1.30
N PRO A 595 4.82 16.84 1.65
CA PRO A 595 4.14 16.37 2.85
C PRO A 595 4.75 16.97 4.13
N THR A 596 3.94 17.12 5.17
CA THR A 596 4.41 17.42 6.53
C THR A 596 5.21 16.25 7.06
N ARG A 597 6.41 16.49 7.57
CA ARG A 597 7.27 15.48 8.22
C ARG A 597 6.72 15.09 9.60
N PRO A 598 6.74 13.82 10.03
CA PRO A 598 7.03 12.58 9.29
C PRO A 598 5.73 11.86 8.86
N LEU A 599 4.78 12.59 8.25
CA LEU A 599 3.43 12.10 7.98
C LEU A 599 3.31 11.41 6.61
N GLU A 600 4.39 11.30 5.84
CA GLU A 600 4.45 10.46 4.66
C GLU A 600 5.08 9.09 4.98
N ALA A 601 4.28 8.03 4.97
CA ALA A 601 4.82 6.68 5.20
C ALA A 601 5.79 6.21 4.09
N SER A 602 5.54 6.59 2.83
CA SER A 602 6.39 6.23 1.68
C SER A 602 6.14 7.24 0.54
N GLY A 603 5.29 6.92 -0.44
CA GLY A 603 4.88 7.83 -1.51
C GLY A 603 5.22 7.36 -2.93
N THR A 604 4.57 6.32 -3.42
CA THR A 604 4.88 5.67 -4.71
C THR A 604 4.69 6.53 -5.97
N SER A 605 4.10 7.73 -5.88
CA SER A 605 3.95 8.60 -7.06
C SER A 605 5.29 9.11 -7.60
N GLY A 606 6.24 9.42 -6.72
CA GLY A 606 7.57 9.88 -7.12
C GLY A 606 8.39 8.74 -7.73
N GLU A 607 8.29 7.54 -7.14
CA GLU A 607 8.86 6.30 -7.67
C GLU A 607 8.36 5.99 -9.09
N LYS A 608 7.09 6.28 -9.43
CA LYS A 608 6.54 6.12 -10.79
C LYS A 608 7.11 7.12 -11.79
N ALA A 609 7.29 8.35 -11.34
CA ALA A 609 7.88 9.42 -12.14
C ALA A 609 9.36 9.12 -12.45
N GLU A 610 10.07 8.56 -11.47
CA GLU A 610 11.44 8.08 -11.56
C GLU A 610 11.66 7.14 -12.75
N MET A 611 10.74 6.18 -12.95
CA MET A 611 10.78 5.22 -14.06
C MET A 611 10.68 5.86 -15.46
N ASN A 612 10.40 7.16 -15.53
CA ASN A 612 10.28 7.92 -16.76
C ASN A 612 11.31 9.06 -16.88
N GLY A 613 12.31 9.14 -16.00
CA GLY A 613 13.32 10.21 -16.05
C GLY A 613 12.73 11.58 -15.72
N VAL A 614 11.70 11.59 -14.87
CA VAL A 614 11.17 12.80 -14.25
C VAL A 614 11.89 12.99 -12.93
N LEU A 615 12.42 14.18 -12.70
CA LEU A 615 13.19 14.47 -11.49
C LEU A 615 12.26 14.76 -10.31
N ASN A 616 12.64 14.31 -9.13
CA ASN A 616 11.85 14.54 -7.92
C ASN A 616 12.33 15.80 -7.19
N PHE A 617 11.37 16.62 -6.74
CA PHE A 617 11.60 17.67 -5.74
C PHE A 617 10.67 17.41 -4.56
N SER A 618 11.23 16.92 -3.46
CA SER A 618 10.41 16.48 -2.33
C SER A 618 11.02 16.83 -0.98
N VAL A 619 10.22 16.72 0.07
CA VAL A 619 10.72 16.72 1.44
C VAL A 619 11.47 15.41 1.72
N LEU A 620 12.56 15.44 2.50
CA LEU A 620 13.19 14.25 3.08
C LEU A 620 12.25 13.61 4.11
N ASP A 621 11.26 12.87 3.60
CA ASP A 621 10.27 12.08 4.33
C ASP A 621 9.84 10.90 3.45
N GLY A 622 9.22 9.88 4.05
CA GLY A 622 8.76 8.69 3.34
C GLY A 622 9.86 8.05 2.48
N TRP A 623 9.55 7.75 1.22
CA TRP A 623 10.50 7.09 0.30
C TRP A 623 11.71 7.97 -0.04
N TRP A 624 11.52 9.30 -0.08
CA TRP A 624 12.56 10.24 -0.53
C TRP A 624 13.66 10.41 0.51
N TYR A 625 13.38 10.10 1.78
CA TYR A 625 14.40 10.07 2.84
C TYR A 625 15.53 9.07 2.52
N GLU A 626 15.18 7.89 2.03
CA GLU A 626 16.14 6.85 1.63
C GLU A 626 16.67 7.08 0.20
N GLY A 627 15.83 7.65 -0.68
CA GLY A 627 16.06 7.69 -2.12
C GLY A 627 16.86 8.88 -2.60
N TYR A 628 16.86 9.99 -1.87
CA TYR A 628 17.55 11.20 -2.30
C TYR A 628 19.05 10.97 -2.52
N LYS A 629 19.53 11.38 -3.70
CA LYS A 629 20.94 11.51 -4.04
C LYS A 629 21.21 12.91 -4.55
N GLU A 630 22.30 13.51 -4.10
CA GLU A 630 22.75 14.81 -4.61
C GLU A 630 23.04 14.68 -6.12
N GLY A 631 22.58 15.64 -6.91
CA GLY A 631 22.70 15.57 -8.38
C GLY A 631 21.71 14.62 -9.06
N ALA A 632 20.67 14.15 -8.37
CA ALA A 632 19.60 13.28 -8.92
C ALA A 632 18.18 13.77 -8.54
N GLY A 633 18.05 15.04 -8.20
CA GLY A 633 16.80 15.68 -7.77
C GLY A 633 17.07 16.75 -6.73
N TRP A 634 16.03 17.20 -6.05
CA TRP A 634 16.12 18.22 -5.01
C TRP A 634 15.35 17.82 -3.76
N ALA A 635 15.81 18.31 -2.62
CA ALA A 635 15.17 18.01 -1.35
C ALA A 635 15.02 19.22 -0.42
N LEU A 636 13.94 19.24 0.35
CA LEU A 636 13.83 20.04 1.56
C LEU A 636 14.40 19.23 2.73
N THR A 637 15.16 19.87 3.63
CA THR A 637 15.83 19.23 4.77
C THR A 637 14.88 18.38 5.63
N ASP A 638 15.37 17.31 6.24
CA ASP A 638 14.63 16.49 7.20
C ASP A 638 14.42 17.18 8.55
N LYS A 639 15.31 18.10 8.93
CA LYS A 639 15.29 18.80 10.21
C LYS A 639 14.24 19.90 10.23
N ARG A 640 13.38 19.88 11.25
CA ARG A 640 12.47 21.00 11.55
C ARG A 640 13.26 22.15 12.18
N THR A 641 12.94 23.37 11.76
CA THR A 641 13.47 24.60 12.36
C THR A 641 12.48 25.19 13.36
N TYR A 642 11.18 25.01 13.13
CA TYR A 642 10.12 25.53 13.98
C TYR A 642 9.14 24.44 14.42
N GLU A 643 8.77 24.47 15.70
CA GLU A 643 7.67 23.66 16.24
C GLU A 643 6.32 24.11 15.69
N ASN A 644 6.14 25.43 15.53
CA ASN A 644 4.95 26.00 14.92
C ASN A 644 4.88 25.63 13.42
N GLN A 645 3.82 24.94 13.02
CA GLN A 645 3.64 24.45 11.66
C GLN A 645 3.55 25.59 10.62
N GLN A 646 2.94 26.72 10.96
CA GLN A 646 2.79 27.85 10.03
C GLN A 646 4.14 28.49 9.71
N TYR A 647 5.01 28.68 10.71
CA TYR A 647 6.37 29.19 10.48
C TYR A 647 7.22 28.19 9.72
N GLN A 648 7.06 26.89 9.99
CA GLN A 648 7.72 25.85 9.20
C GLN A 648 7.25 25.85 7.74
N ASP A 649 5.96 26.05 7.48
CA ASP A 649 5.40 26.12 6.13
C ASP A 649 5.89 27.36 5.37
N GLN A 650 6.03 28.51 6.04
CA GLN A 650 6.63 29.72 5.45
C GLN A 650 8.10 29.51 5.07
N LEU A 651 8.89 28.88 5.94
CA LEU A 651 10.28 28.55 5.65
C LEU A 651 10.37 27.57 4.48
N ASP A 652 9.63 26.46 4.53
CA ASP A 652 9.62 25.45 3.47
C ASP A 652 9.22 26.07 2.13
N ALA A 653 8.20 26.94 2.10
CA ALA A 653 7.81 27.65 0.88
C ALA A 653 8.89 28.59 0.37
N ALA A 654 9.53 29.38 1.24
CA ALA A 654 10.63 30.25 0.87
C ALA A 654 11.81 29.47 0.28
N THR A 655 12.13 28.30 0.84
CA THR A 655 13.13 27.37 0.31
C THR A 655 12.71 26.82 -1.05
N ILE A 656 11.46 26.39 -1.24
CA ILE A 656 10.94 25.91 -2.53
C ILE A 656 11.15 26.97 -3.62
N TYR A 657 10.71 28.22 -3.38
CA TYR A 657 10.89 29.29 -4.35
C TYR A 657 12.38 29.57 -4.62
N HIS A 658 13.22 29.57 -3.58
CA HIS A 658 14.65 29.80 -3.73
C HIS A 658 15.29 28.72 -4.60
N THR A 659 15.05 27.44 -4.32
CA THR A 659 15.56 26.31 -5.11
C THR A 659 15.07 26.35 -6.55
N LEU A 660 13.81 26.74 -6.79
CA LEU A 660 13.30 26.96 -8.15
C LEU A 660 14.14 28.04 -8.87
N GLU A 661 14.29 29.22 -8.27
CA GLU A 661 14.94 30.38 -8.88
C GLU A 661 16.44 30.21 -9.08
N THR A 662 17.14 29.54 -8.17
CA THR A 662 18.62 29.47 -8.17
C THR A 662 19.19 28.18 -8.72
N GLN A 663 18.40 27.09 -8.74
CA GLN A 663 18.89 25.76 -9.16
C GLN A 663 18.04 25.21 -10.31
N ILE A 664 16.76 24.89 -10.08
CA ILE A 664 15.95 24.11 -11.04
C ILE A 664 15.75 24.87 -12.36
N ILE A 665 15.31 26.12 -12.30
CA ILE A 665 15.01 26.91 -13.51
C ILE A 665 16.29 27.20 -14.29
N PRO A 666 17.39 27.70 -13.68
CA PRO A 666 18.65 27.89 -14.38
C PRO A 666 19.17 26.62 -15.04
N THR A 667 19.19 25.48 -14.33
CA THR A 667 19.71 24.21 -14.86
C THR A 667 18.89 23.72 -16.06
N TYR A 668 17.55 23.78 -16.02
CA TYR A 668 16.71 23.36 -17.15
C TYR A 668 16.93 24.23 -18.41
N TYR A 669 17.14 25.53 -18.23
CA TYR A 669 17.28 26.49 -19.33
C TYR A 669 18.73 26.75 -19.79
N ALA A 670 19.73 26.14 -19.14
CA ALA A 670 21.13 26.16 -19.55
C ALA A 670 21.40 25.31 -20.81
N LYS A 671 20.66 25.59 -21.89
CA LYS A 671 20.64 24.80 -23.12
C LYS A 671 21.89 25.03 -23.96
N ASN A 672 22.45 23.94 -24.47
CA ASN A 672 23.55 23.94 -25.44
C ASN A 672 23.05 24.19 -26.88
N SER A 673 23.94 24.10 -27.87
CA SER A 673 23.62 24.27 -29.30
C SER A 673 22.64 23.22 -29.86
N LYS A 674 22.47 22.07 -29.20
CA LYS A 674 21.48 21.04 -29.54
C LYS A 674 20.11 21.27 -28.89
N GLY A 675 19.96 22.31 -28.05
CA GLY A 675 18.67 22.73 -27.50
C GLY A 675 18.25 22.06 -26.18
N TYR A 676 19.17 21.41 -25.47
CA TYR A 676 18.95 20.83 -24.13
C TYR A 676 20.09 21.18 -23.17
N SER A 677 19.85 21.07 -21.87
CA SER A 677 20.86 21.27 -20.84
C SER A 677 21.58 19.94 -20.56
N PRO A 678 22.91 19.82 -20.79
CA PRO A 678 23.67 18.61 -20.45
C PRO A 678 23.59 18.26 -18.97
N GLU A 679 23.62 19.29 -18.11
CA GLU A 679 23.51 19.10 -16.66
C GLU A 679 22.14 18.51 -16.29
N TRP A 680 21.05 19.01 -16.89
CA TRP A 680 19.71 18.43 -16.67
C TRP A 680 19.63 16.96 -17.08
N ILE A 681 20.27 16.59 -18.20
CA ILE A 681 20.33 15.19 -18.63
C ILE A 681 21.17 14.36 -17.66
N GLN A 682 22.27 14.89 -17.13
CA GLN A 682 23.06 14.19 -16.12
C GLN A 682 22.24 13.93 -14.84
N TYR A 683 21.41 14.89 -14.41
CA TYR A 683 20.46 14.65 -13.33
C TYR A 683 19.54 13.46 -13.64
N ILE A 684 18.97 13.39 -14.84
CA ILE A 684 18.11 12.26 -15.25
C ILE A 684 18.87 10.94 -15.22
N LYS A 685 20.11 10.92 -15.75
CA LYS A 685 20.96 9.73 -15.76
C LYS A 685 21.23 9.23 -14.35
N ASN A 686 21.63 10.12 -13.43
CA ASN A 686 21.89 9.78 -12.03
C ASN A 686 20.63 9.27 -11.33
N SER A 687 19.50 9.93 -11.54
CA SER A 687 18.18 9.52 -11.05
C SER A 687 17.87 8.07 -11.43
N MET A 688 17.97 7.75 -12.73
CA MET A 688 17.72 6.40 -13.23
C MET A 688 18.73 5.36 -12.77
N SER A 689 20.03 5.67 -12.73
CA SER A 689 21.05 4.68 -12.35
C SER A 689 21.16 4.44 -10.85
N GLU A 690 20.95 5.47 -10.04
CA GLU A 690 21.24 5.42 -8.61
C GLU A 690 19.99 5.28 -7.73
N ILE A 691 18.82 5.71 -8.21
CA ILE A 691 17.57 5.71 -7.43
C ILE A 691 16.63 4.61 -7.93
N ALA A 692 16.26 4.61 -9.21
CA ALA A 692 15.26 3.69 -9.78
C ALA A 692 15.38 2.20 -9.38
N PRO A 693 16.57 1.54 -9.40
CA PRO A 693 16.68 0.13 -9.02
C PRO A 693 16.17 -0.18 -7.61
N ASP A 694 16.34 0.76 -6.68
CA ASP A 694 15.93 0.61 -5.29
C ASP A 694 14.41 0.76 -5.12
N TYR A 695 13.65 1.15 -6.13
CA TYR A 695 12.19 1.37 -6.02
C TYR A 695 11.37 0.56 -7.05
N THR A 696 11.93 -0.55 -7.52
CA THR A 696 11.21 -1.51 -8.35
C THR A 696 10.33 -2.44 -7.49
N MET A 697 9.15 -2.80 -7.98
CA MET A 697 8.30 -3.77 -7.30
C MET A 697 8.99 -5.14 -7.17
N LYS A 698 9.83 -5.51 -8.14
CA LYS A 698 10.69 -6.70 -8.07
C LYS A 698 11.55 -6.72 -6.80
N ARG A 699 12.24 -5.62 -6.50
CA ARG A 699 13.04 -5.46 -5.27
C ARG A 699 12.16 -5.59 -4.03
N MET A 700 11.03 -4.89 -4.00
CA MET A 700 10.08 -4.96 -2.88
C MET A 700 9.58 -6.39 -2.63
N LEU A 701 9.22 -7.14 -3.68
CA LEU A 701 8.80 -8.54 -3.58
C LEU A 701 9.91 -9.44 -3.04
N ASP A 702 11.15 -9.27 -3.52
CA ASP A 702 12.31 -10.01 -3.01
C ASP A 702 12.59 -9.71 -1.53
N ASP A 703 12.41 -8.46 -1.10
CA ASP A 703 12.49 -8.06 0.31
C ASP A 703 11.41 -8.74 1.15
N TYR A 704 10.14 -8.80 0.71
CA TYR A 704 9.10 -9.54 1.43
C TYR A 704 9.44 -11.02 1.58
N ILE A 705 9.90 -11.64 0.49
CA ILE A 705 10.27 -13.06 0.48
C ILE A 705 11.39 -13.33 1.49
N SER A 706 12.50 -12.59 1.36
CA SER A 706 13.71 -12.82 2.17
C SER A 706 13.57 -12.40 3.63
N ARG A 707 12.87 -11.29 3.90
CA ARG A 707 12.76 -10.75 5.26
C ARG A 707 11.66 -11.43 6.07
N PHE A 708 10.57 -11.85 5.42
CA PHE A 708 9.35 -12.32 6.10
C PHE A 708 8.85 -13.68 5.61
N TYR A 709 8.52 -13.85 4.32
CA TYR A 709 7.78 -15.05 3.88
C TYR A 709 8.56 -16.34 4.06
N ASP A 710 9.86 -16.36 3.75
CA ASP A 710 10.68 -17.57 3.91
C ASP A 710 10.75 -17.99 5.40
N LYS A 711 10.88 -17.00 6.30
CA LYS A 711 10.91 -17.24 7.76
C LYS A 711 9.58 -17.75 8.29
N LEU A 712 8.48 -17.09 7.92
CA LEU A 712 7.13 -17.49 8.32
C LEU A 712 6.77 -18.87 7.77
N ALA A 713 7.11 -19.16 6.51
CA ALA A 713 6.82 -20.45 5.90
C ALA A 713 7.58 -21.58 6.60
N THR A 714 8.86 -21.33 6.94
CA THR A 714 9.70 -22.28 7.69
C THR A 714 9.12 -22.54 9.08
N ARG A 715 8.79 -21.47 9.83
CA ARG A 715 8.22 -21.59 11.17
C ARG A 715 6.85 -22.27 11.16
N SER A 716 5.97 -21.88 10.24
CA SER A 716 4.64 -22.48 10.12
C SER A 716 4.71 -23.95 9.71
N ALA A 717 5.72 -24.38 8.95
CA ALA A 717 5.93 -25.79 8.67
C ALA A 717 6.33 -26.54 9.95
N HIS A 718 7.35 -26.05 10.65
CA HIS A 718 7.83 -26.60 11.93
C HIS A 718 6.72 -26.77 12.97
N LEU A 719 5.90 -25.73 13.22
CA LEU A 719 4.83 -25.80 14.22
C LEU A 719 3.65 -26.72 13.85
N ARG A 720 3.55 -27.15 12.59
CA ARG A 720 2.49 -28.06 12.11
C ARG A 720 2.94 -29.52 12.05
N GLU A 721 4.22 -29.80 12.27
CA GLU A 721 4.73 -31.17 12.27
C GLU A 721 4.21 -31.98 13.46
N ASN A 722 4.18 -33.31 13.30
CA ASN A 722 3.86 -34.27 14.35
C ASN A 722 2.58 -33.93 15.13
N ASP A 723 1.50 -33.58 14.42
CA ASP A 723 0.23 -33.16 15.02
C ASP A 723 0.38 -31.97 15.99
N PHE A 724 1.07 -30.93 15.52
CA PHE A 724 1.27 -29.67 16.23
C PHE A 724 2.02 -29.80 17.57
N ALA A 725 2.91 -30.80 17.71
CA ALA A 725 3.59 -31.10 18.97
C ALA A 725 4.33 -29.89 19.57
N GLU A 726 5.09 -29.16 18.76
CA GLU A 726 5.85 -27.99 19.22
C GLU A 726 4.94 -26.80 19.57
N ALA A 727 3.85 -26.59 18.82
CA ALA A 727 2.86 -25.56 19.16
C ALA A 727 2.15 -25.87 20.49
N LYS A 728 1.81 -27.15 20.73
CA LYS A 728 1.24 -27.63 21.99
C LYS A 728 2.21 -27.44 23.15
N SER A 729 3.49 -27.79 22.96
CA SER A 729 4.53 -27.59 23.97
C SER A 729 4.77 -26.12 24.29
N LEU A 730 4.80 -25.26 23.28
CA LEU A 730 5.01 -23.82 23.45
C LEU A 730 3.82 -23.17 24.17
N ALA A 731 2.58 -23.52 23.81
CA ALA A 731 1.39 -23.03 24.48
C ALA A 731 1.35 -23.45 25.96
N ALA A 732 1.62 -24.72 26.26
CA ALA A 732 1.69 -25.22 27.64
C ALA A 732 2.78 -24.53 28.47
N TRP A 733 3.94 -24.24 27.85
CA TRP A 733 4.99 -23.46 28.49
C TRP A 733 4.54 -22.02 28.78
N LYS A 734 3.83 -21.35 27.85
CA LYS A 734 3.29 -20.00 28.10
C LYS A 734 2.28 -20.02 29.25
N GLU A 735 1.38 -20.99 29.27
CA GLU A 735 0.37 -21.17 30.31
C GLU A 735 1.02 -21.33 31.70
N GLU A 736 2.03 -22.19 31.81
CA GLU A 736 2.81 -22.39 33.05
C GLU A 736 3.49 -21.09 33.51
N VAL A 737 4.12 -20.36 32.58
CA VAL A 737 4.79 -19.09 32.93
C VAL A 737 3.77 -18.04 33.38
N VAL A 738 2.60 -17.95 32.75
CA VAL A 738 1.55 -17.00 33.16
C VAL A 738 1.03 -17.34 34.56
N GLU A 739 0.75 -18.62 34.83
CA GLU A 739 0.22 -19.09 36.12
C GLU A 739 1.16 -18.77 37.28
N HIS A 740 2.48 -18.96 37.08
CA HIS A 740 3.49 -18.79 38.13
C HIS A 740 4.34 -17.52 37.98
N TRP A 741 3.96 -16.57 37.12
CA TRP A 741 4.79 -15.37 36.87
C TRP A 741 5.09 -14.61 38.16
N ASP A 742 4.11 -14.49 39.05
CA ASP A 742 4.25 -13.76 40.31
C ASP A 742 4.94 -14.54 41.44
N SER A 743 5.34 -15.80 41.20
CA SER A 743 6.04 -16.60 42.21
C SER A 743 7.52 -16.26 42.34
N PHE A 744 8.21 -15.89 41.26
CA PHE A 744 9.66 -15.69 41.31
C PHE A 744 10.07 -14.43 42.08
N GLN A 745 11.24 -14.47 42.73
CA GLN A 745 11.78 -13.37 43.53
C GLN A 745 13.23 -13.07 43.18
N VAL A 746 13.58 -11.78 43.22
CA VAL A 746 14.98 -11.35 43.17
C VAL A 746 15.54 -11.48 44.59
N GLU A 747 16.38 -12.49 44.83
CA GLU A 747 16.95 -12.74 46.16
C GLU A 747 18.13 -11.81 46.48
N SER A 748 18.96 -11.53 45.48
CA SER A 748 20.10 -10.63 45.66
C SER A 748 20.50 -9.97 44.36
N PHE A 749 20.94 -8.72 44.47
CA PHE A 749 21.56 -7.95 43.40
C PHE A 749 22.80 -7.25 43.96
N THR A 750 23.96 -7.49 43.35
CA THR A 750 25.23 -6.90 43.79
C THR A 750 26.01 -6.35 42.60
N SER A 751 26.73 -5.25 42.84
CA SER A 751 27.65 -4.65 41.88
C SER A 751 29.06 -4.70 42.45
N SER A 752 30.07 -4.87 41.60
CA SER A 752 31.48 -4.85 41.98
C SER A 752 31.91 -3.54 42.65
N GLN A 753 31.15 -2.46 42.45
CA GLN A 753 31.35 -1.15 43.08
C GLN A 753 30.00 -0.50 43.39
N ASP A 754 30.00 0.35 44.42
CA ASP A 754 28.82 1.17 44.73
C ASP A 754 28.72 2.32 43.72
N LEU A 755 27.76 2.18 42.79
CA LEU A 755 27.51 3.15 41.75
C LEU A 755 26.82 4.43 42.28
N SER A 756 26.34 4.43 43.52
CA SER A 756 25.67 5.59 44.12
C SER A 756 26.64 6.65 44.65
N ILE A 757 27.92 6.29 44.85
CA ILE A 757 28.93 7.17 45.45
C ILE A 757 29.66 7.98 44.37
N ASP A 758 30.27 7.31 43.39
CA ASP A 758 31.11 7.93 42.35
C ASP A 758 30.56 7.76 40.91
N GLY A 759 29.46 7.02 40.75
CA GLY A 759 28.91 6.68 39.44
C GLY A 759 29.80 5.73 38.60
N PRO A 760 29.30 5.28 37.44
CA PRO A 760 30.09 4.53 36.49
C PRO A 760 31.13 5.41 35.79
N VAL A 761 32.36 4.93 35.67
CA VAL A 761 33.48 5.58 34.97
C VAL A 761 33.65 4.94 33.60
N VAL A 762 33.68 5.78 32.57
CA VAL A 762 33.86 5.33 31.18
C VAL A 762 35.14 4.52 31.02
N GLY A 763 35.04 3.37 30.34
CA GLY A 763 36.16 2.46 30.10
C GLY A 763 36.58 1.58 31.28
N LYS A 764 35.93 1.70 32.43
CA LYS A 764 36.14 0.80 33.58
C LYS A 764 35.15 -0.36 33.55
N GLU A 765 35.61 -1.56 33.89
CA GLU A 765 34.75 -2.75 33.96
C GLU A 765 33.97 -2.80 35.27
N TYR A 766 32.66 -3.05 35.13
CA TYR A 766 31.73 -3.29 36.22
C TYR A 766 31.15 -4.70 36.09
N THR A 767 31.06 -5.42 37.20
CA THR A 767 30.41 -6.73 37.26
C THR A 767 29.15 -6.63 38.11
N PHE A 768 28.01 -6.99 37.53
CA PHE A 768 26.74 -7.14 38.22
C PHE A 768 26.43 -8.62 38.40
N ASN A 769 26.03 -9.01 39.61
CA ASN A 769 25.54 -10.35 39.91
C ASN A 769 24.10 -10.26 40.41
N LEU A 770 23.24 -11.13 39.87
CA LEU A 770 21.83 -11.19 40.23
C LEU A 770 21.45 -12.66 40.49
N VAL A 771 20.74 -12.89 41.59
CA VAL A 771 20.18 -14.21 41.93
C VAL A 771 18.66 -14.11 41.91
N ILE A 772 18.03 -14.94 41.09
CA ILE A 772 16.57 -15.06 41.02
C ILE A 772 16.18 -16.45 41.53
N ASP A 773 15.30 -16.52 42.51
CA ASP A 773 14.63 -17.77 42.90
C ASP A 773 13.30 -17.85 42.14
N ARG A 774 13.15 -18.88 41.30
CA ARG A 774 11.92 -19.07 40.52
C ARG A 774 10.74 -19.55 41.37
N HIS A 775 11.00 -20.14 42.53
CA HIS A 775 10.00 -20.84 43.33
C HIS A 775 9.24 -21.89 42.50
N GLU A 776 7.96 -21.64 42.21
CA GLU A 776 7.09 -22.57 41.47
C GLU A 776 7.29 -22.51 39.95
N LEU A 777 7.79 -21.39 39.44
CA LEU A 777 8.02 -21.16 38.01
C LEU A 777 9.10 -22.12 37.45
N GLN A 778 8.71 -22.95 36.48
CA GLN A 778 9.61 -23.86 35.77
C GLN A 778 10.25 -23.19 34.56
N GLY A 779 9.55 -22.26 33.91
CA GLY A 779 10.07 -21.50 32.78
C GLY A 779 11.43 -20.86 33.05
N MET A 780 12.30 -20.89 32.04
CA MET A 780 13.61 -20.24 32.11
C MET A 780 13.43 -18.72 32.03
N LEU A 781 14.26 -17.99 32.77
CA LEU A 781 14.26 -16.52 32.80
C LEU A 781 15.54 -15.97 32.20
N GLY A 782 15.42 -14.78 31.59
CA GLY A 782 16.52 -13.95 31.12
C GLY A 782 16.48 -12.60 31.84
N VAL A 783 17.64 -11.93 31.88
CA VAL A 783 17.80 -10.65 32.58
C VAL A 783 18.58 -9.69 31.70
N ASP A 784 18.07 -8.47 31.60
CA ASP A 784 18.71 -7.37 30.89
C ASP A 784 19.06 -6.21 31.83
N MET A 785 20.18 -5.55 31.53
CA MET A 785 20.44 -4.16 31.91
C MET A 785 20.06 -3.27 30.74
N VAL A 786 19.20 -2.28 30.99
CA VAL A 786 18.73 -1.30 30.01
C VAL A 786 19.27 0.07 30.39
N VAL A 787 20.01 0.69 29.48
CA VAL A 787 20.62 2.00 29.68
C VAL A 787 19.97 3.02 28.76
N THR A 788 19.60 4.16 29.33
CA THR A 788 18.87 5.23 28.63
C THR A 788 19.53 6.59 28.89
N LYS A 789 19.28 7.53 27.99
CA LYS A 789 19.57 8.95 28.19
C LYS A 789 18.27 9.75 28.09
N GLU A 790 18.25 10.92 28.72
CA GLU A 790 17.13 11.84 28.57
C GLU A 790 17.41 12.78 27.39
N ASN A 791 16.46 12.90 26.47
CA ASN A 791 16.53 13.88 25.40
C ASN A 791 16.33 15.29 26.00
N SER A 792 17.26 16.21 25.73
CA SER A 792 17.25 17.57 26.29
C SER A 792 16.04 18.39 25.87
N ASP A 793 15.47 18.10 24.71
CA ASP A 793 14.44 18.92 24.08
C ASP A 793 13.04 18.36 24.40
N THR A 794 12.89 17.03 24.41
CA THR A 794 11.59 16.37 24.64
C THR A 794 11.39 15.86 26.07
N HIS A 795 12.45 15.83 26.89
CA HIS A 795 12.49 15.19 28.21
C HIS A 795 12.06 13.70 28.21
N GLN A 796 12.05 13.05 27.05
CA GLN A 796 11.75 11.63 26.93
C GLN A 796 13.02 10.80 27.09
N LEU A 797 12.87 9.58 27.63
CA LEU A 797 13.96 8.62 27.70
C LEU A 797 14.18 7.97 26.33
N GLU A 798 15.41 8.04 25.86
CA GLU A 798 15.90 7.36 24.67
C GLU A 798 16.77 6.17 25.06
N LEU A 799 16.54 5.04 24.41
CA LEU A 799 17.36 3.86 24.58
C LEU A 799 18.78 4.12 24.05
N LEU A 800 19.79 3.83 24.88
CA LEU A 800 21.19 3.82 24.43
C LEU A 800 21.60 2.41 24.02
N TYR A 801 21.50 1.45 24.94
CA TYR A 801 21.82 0.06 24.68
C TYR A 801 21.16 -0.85 25.72
N VAL A 802 21.07 -2.13 25.37
CA VAL A 802 20.64 -3.22 26.24
C VAL A 802 21.75 -4.25 26.31
N GLU A 803 22.10 -4.68 27.52
CA GLU A 803 23.04 -5.77 27.73
C GLU A 803 22.40 -6.94 28.46
N HIS A 804 22.74 -8.15 28.03
CA HIS A 804 22.13 -9.38 28.53
C HIS A 804 23.03 -10.04 29.57
N PHE A 805 22.48 -10.35 30.73
CA PHE A 805 23.18 -11.16 31.71
C PHE A 805 23.38 -12.58 31.19
N LYS A 806 24.50 -13.20 31.57
CA LYS A 806 24.78 -14.61 31.29
C LYS A 806 24.36 -15.44 32.50
N LEU A 807 23.56 -16.47 32.28
CA LEU A 807 23.31 -17.51 33.27
C LEU A 807 24.60 -18.27 33.53
N LYS A 808 25.08 -18.28 34.77
CA LYS A 808 26.33 -18.93 35.19
C LYS A 808 26.10 -20.31 35.75
N LYS A 809 25.06 -20.47 36.56
CA LYS A 809 24.66 -21.74 37.15
C LYS A 809 23.19 -21.71 37.56
N GLU A 810 22.65 -22.90 37.70
CA GLU A 810 21.32 -23.18 38.25
C GLU A 810 21.50 -24.11 39.44
N GLU A 811 20.96 -23.75 40.60
CA GLU A 811 20.99 -24.57 41.82
C GLU A 811 19.56 -24.69 42.38
N GLY A 812 18.91 -25.82 42.10
CA GLY A 812 17.49 -25.98 42.41
C GLY A 812 16.63 -24.97 41.62
N SER A 813 15.80 -24.20 42.32
CA SER A 813 14.97 -23.14 41.72
C SER A 813 15.74 -21.85 41.43
N LYS A 814 17.00 -21.73 41.91
CA LYS A 814 17.79 -20.49 41.85
C LYS A 814 18.62 -20.38 40.58
N LEU A 815 18.51 -19.23 39.93
CA LEU A 815 19.27 -18.85 38.74
C LEU A 815 20.29 -17.76 39.10
N PHE A 816 21.55 -18.01 38.76
CA PHE A 816 22.66 -17.08 39.04
C PHE A 816 23.12 -16.42 37.76
N PHE A 817 22.93 -15.11 37.67
CA PHE A 817 23.24 -14.28 36.52
C PHE A 817 24.44 -13.39 36.79
N GLU A 818 25.29 -13.22 35.78
CA GLU A 818 26.41 -12.25 35.81
C GLU A 818 26.41 -11.42 34.51
N LEU A 819 26.60 -10.12 34.65
CA LEU A 819 26.89 -9.21 33.55
C LEU A 819 28.21 -8.49 33.81
N LYS A 820 29.10 -8.48 32.82
CA LYS A 820 30.29 -7.63 32.81
C LYS A 820 30.11 -6.57 31.74
N THR A 821 30.25 -5.32 32.12
CA THR A 821 29.98 -4.17 31.25
C THR A 821 31.01 -3.06 31.42
N ASN A 822 31.27 -2.37 30.31
CA ASN A 822 32.19 -1.25 30.22
C ASN A 822 31.43 -0.07 29.62
N PRO A 823 31.01 0.91 30.43
CA PRO A 823 30.35 2.12 29.94
C PRO A 823 31.22 2.79 28.87
N SER A 824 30.67 2.98 27.67
CA SER A 824 31.39 3.52 26.51
C SER A 824 31.17 5.01 26.28
N GLU A 825 30.11 5.58 26.86
CA GLU A 825 29.73 6.98 26.71
C GLU A 825 29.73 7.70 28.05
N ALA A 826 30.20 8.94 28.06
CA ALA A 826 30.09 9.83 29.21
C ALA A 826 28.78 10.62 29.12
N GLY A 827 28.06 10.77 30.23
CA GLY A 827 26.81 11.50 30.27
C GLY A 827 25.93 11.12 31.45
N LEU A 828 24.81 11.84 31.63
CA LEU A 828 23.78 11.45 32.58
C LEU A 828 22.94 10.33 31.95
N HIS A 829 23.07 9.12 32.49
CA HIS A 829 22.33 7.95 32.04
C HIS A 829 21.39 7.45 33.14
N LYS A 830 20.26 6.87 32.75
CA LYS A 830 19.38 6.12 33.67
C LYS A 830 19.48 4.63 33.33
N ILE A 831 19.73 3.82 34.35
CA ILE A 831 19.89 2.38 34.23
C ILE A 831 18.69 1.70 34.90
N GLY A 832 18.10 0.72 34.22
CA GLY A 832 17.08 -0.17 34.79
C GLY A 832 17.42 -1.63 34.48
N PHE A 833 16.90 -2.54 35.30
CA PHE A 833 17.08 -3.98 35.10
C PHE A 833 15.72 -4.63 34.93
N ARG A 834 15.60 -5.59 34.01
CA ARG A 834 14.34 -6.30 33.77
C ARG A 834 14.55 -7.80 33.60
N VAL A 835 13.54 -8.55 34.01
CA VAL A 835 13.44 -10.01 33.88
C VAL A 835 12.35 -10.34 32.87
N TYR A 836 12.60 -11.34 32.03
CA TYR A 836 11.67 -11.81 30.99
C TYR A 836 11.79 -13.34 30.81
N PRO A 837 10.74 -14.02 30.32
CA PRO A 837 10.79 -15.46 30.08
C PRO A 837 11.58 -15.79 28.80
N VAL A 838 12.23 -16.96 28.79
CA VAL A 838 13.08 -17.43 27.70
C VAL A 838 12.64 -18.81 27.23
N ASN A 839 12.39 -18.93 25.93
CA ASN A 839 12.14 -20.20 25.26
C ASN A 839 12.76 -20.16 23.86
N LYS A 840 13.40 -21.25 23.44
CA LYS A 840 14.03 -21.36 22.11
C LYS A 840 13.04 -21.26 20.94
N GLU A 841 11.77 -21.58 21.18
CA GLU A 841 10.70 -21.58 20.17
C GLU A 841 10.01 -20.22 20.04
N LEU A 842 10.39 -19.21 20.82
CA LEU A 842 9.94 -17.82 20.67
C LEU A 842 10.82 -17.06 19.66
N PRO A 843 10.26 -16.62 18.51
CA PRO A 843 11.00 -15.81 17.54
C PRO A 843 11.42 -14.46 18.09
N HIS A 844 10.48 -13.78 18.77
CA HIS A 844 10.68 -12.45 19.32
C HIS A 844 10.22 -12.40 20.77
N ARG A 845 10.84 -11.53 21.57
CA ARG A 845 10.43 -11.32 22.98
C ARG A 845 8.99 -10.79 23.08
N MET A 846 8.58 -10.00 22.10
CA MET A 846 7.24 -9.43 22.00
C MET A 846 6.14 -10.47 21.73
N ASP A 847 6.48 -11.70 21.35
CA ASP A 847 5.51 -12.80 21.20
C ASP A 847 4.96 -13.30 22.53
N PHE A 848 5.66 -12.99 23.62
CA PHE A 848 5.26 -13.27 24.99
C PHE A 848 5.86 -12.20 25.92
N ALA A 849 5.29 -11.00 25.85
CA ALA A 849 5.85 -9.77 26.42
C ALA A 849 5.68 -9.63 27.95
N TYR A 850 5.80 -10.74 28.70
CA TYR A 850 5.88 -10.70 30.16
C TYR A 850 7.24 -10.13 30.58
N VAL A 851 7.21 -9.00 31.29
CA VAL A 851 8.41 -8.29 31.75
C VAL A 851 8.20 -7.79 33.17
N ARG A 852 9.18 -8.02 34.04
CA ARG A 852 9.24 -7.42 35.38
C ARG A 852 10.49 -6.57 35.51
N TRP A 853 10.31 -5.27 35.72
CA TRP A 853 11.41 -4.37 36.07
C TRP A 853 11.78 -4.56 37.54
N ILE A 854 13.07 -4.72 37.82
CA ILE A 854 13.60 -4.91 39.16
C ILE A 854 13.63 -3.53 39.85
N GLN A 855 12.99 -3.45 41.02
CA GLN A 855 13.15 -2.31 41.92
C GLN A 855 14.38 -2.57 42.79
N LEU A 856 15.40 -1.74 42.65
CA LEU A 856 16.64 -1.80 43.43
C LEU A 856 16.56 -0.96 44.69
#